data_AF-A0ABD0U2Q7-F1
#
_entry.id   AF-A0ABD0U2Q7-F1
#
_cell.length_a   1.000
_cell.length_b   1.000
_cell.length_c   1.000
_cell.angle_alpha   90.00
_cell.angle_beta   90.00
_cell.angle_gamma   90.00
#
_symmetry.space_group_name_H-M   'P 1'
#
loop_
_entity.id
_entity.type
_entity.pdbx_description
1 polymer ?
#
loop_
_entity_poly.entity_id
_entity_poly.type
_entity_poly.pdbx_seq_one_letter_code
_entity_poly.pdbx_strand_id
1 'polypeptide(L)'
;MLRAKICRIFFVLLGSLELSFIAIKSYAIYQILKTLKPPWNIDGVTHSSSSFHLQPSPDPKSIFNLLEALSRLEEMPKTLLSTPSLFLIFLSIIISSLPTFSSTPSLGLDSFLSDQYRRDPLAGNDSFTFLPTSLKKSLSLSTPSSNHKSLISHLLSFQISIPVYVKLVGHFSAAAPSLLQFFASAALSSAQFQVIGSNPHHLVVSHLLHLEAAYSPLGSEISAAIRSHVDSSTVPFHRSVLFPVPHSVVDRIVRDDFEKESSNSAPGFYIYLLNLDQQSKRYAYSYDAKDSSLAFSKCLGTIWTGKERYMWIDLAAGPVDYGPALSGEGLLPRGEFHPLASLHKSPRPEKALLADLASLVLSAYQTLLVPSLRISLFLESMLLIQFIRIHGSDNQGLAGLDWAFIEQTLRESDLSFKEQTLLFKSYSVKYSECPICSFSIAKSMNSYTSRFLFENYTLIVSEYLDSKHLSKLLRGSLAEIHRAAGITDDVYGKVLPVFVFDLDYDKIIFLDRFHQAVAFRDMVIVVRSRNPQTVSDYSCNGRHVITNARNLNRAIVGSVLQSMWGVTPTHLTWSQEHNSTMVDYTWSVGQTPFGPFSELSSLSFVQKDAAKRNVLLISLNYSITSAIDLLESMEAHGGYRKLLKNSRYVEFVQRWNLLKYKLEKIISAMSQLDYDKAIYFLRSSDLDLYALYTVIYQATQELEASLVCFKDPSFPWVSAFVAAGILFGFFYVYAKRDKLFRSKRKQF
;
A
#
# COMPACT_ATOMS: atom_id res chain seq x y z
N MET A 1 53.77 -68.58 -1.88
CA MET A 1 53.39 -67.16 -2.14
C MET A 1 53.70 -66.68 -3.58
N LEU A 2 53.87 -67.56 -4.58
CA LEU A 2 54.07 -67.19 -6.00
C LEU A 2 53.03 -67.80 -6.98
N ARG A 3 52.04 -68.58 -6.50
CA ARG A 3 50.89 -69.04 -7.31
C ARG A 3 49.60 -68.21 -7.14
N ALA A 4 49.54 -67.30 -6.17
CA ALA A 4 48.38 -66.42 -5.95
C ALA A 4 48.47 -65.04 -6.65
N LYS A 5 49.62 -64.69 -7.26
CA LYS A 5 49.79 -63.43 -8.01
C LYS A 5 49.61 -63.57 -9.53
N ILE A 6 49.61 -64.79 -10.08
CA ILE A 6 49.43 -65.01 -11.54
C ILE A 6 47.95 -65.13 -11.91
N CYS A 7 47.08 -65.57 -10.99
CA CYS A 7 45.63 -65.69 -11.26
C CYS A 7 44.89 -64.33 -11.22
N ARG A 8 45.45 -63.29 -10.57
CA ARG A 8 44.86 -61.94 -10.52
C ARG A 8 45.19 -61.06 -11.74
N ILE A 9 46.21 -61.42 -12.52
CA ILE A 9 46.59 -60.67 -13.75
C ILE A 9 45.83 -61.20 -14.97
N PHE A 10 45.52 -62.50 -15.01
CA PHE A 10 44.74 -63.10 -16.11
C PHE A 10 43.26 -62.67 -16.10
N PHE A 11 42.66 -62.45 -14.93
CA PHE A 11 41.26 -62.00 -14.83
C PHE A 11 41.06 -60.50 -15.20
N VAL A 12 42.12 -59.68 -15.07
CA VAL A 12 42.06 -58.25 -15.42
C VAL A 12 42.25 -58.02 -16.93
N LEU A 13 42.94 -58.93 -17.62
CA LEU A 13 43.13 -58.87 -19.08
C LEU A 13 41.97 -59.48 -19.89
N LEU A 14 41.26 -60.50 -19.37
CA LEU A 14 40.05 -61.01 -20.04
C LEU A 14 38.84 -60.06 -19.88
N GLY A 15 38.70 -59.39 -18.73
CA GLY A 15 37.60 -58.45 -18.50
C GLY A 15 37.64 -57.19 -19.38
N SER A 16 38.84 -56.72 -19.78
CA SER A 16 38.98 -55.53 -20.63
C SER A 16 38.74 -55.82 -22.13
N LEU A 17 38.94 -57.07 -22.57
CA LEU A 17 38.64 -57.50 -23.93
C LEU A 17 37.13 -57.75 -24.15
N GLU A 18 36.39 -58.28 -23.16
CA GLU A 18 34.92 -58.43 -23.28
C GLU A 18 34.17 -57.08 -23.27
N LEU A 19 34.59 -56.13 -22.43
CA LEU A 19 33.99 -54.78 -22.38
C LEU A 19 34.17 -54.01 -23.70
N SER A 20 35.30 -54.23 -24.39
CA SER A 20 35.57 -53.64 -25.71
C SER A 20 34.68 -54.22 -26.82
N PHE A 21 34.38 -55.53 -26.76
CA PHE A 21 33.47 -56.18 -27.71
C PHE A 21 32.00 -55.82 -27.48
N ILE A 22 31.58 -55.57 -26.24
CA ILE A 22 30.22 -55.11 -25.91
C ILE A 22 29.98 -53.67 -26.36
N ALA A 23 30.99 -52.79 -26.25
CA ALA A 23 30.91 -51.41 -26.73
C ALA A 23 30.80 -51.33 -28.26
N ILE A 24 31.53 -52.18 -29.00
CA ILE A 24 31.49 -52.22 -30.47
C ILE A 24 30.16 -52.82 -30.98
N LYS A 25 29.62 -53.86 -30.32
CA LYS A 25 28.29 -54.39 -30.65
C LYS A 25 27.16 -53.39 -30.36
N SER A 26 27.27 -52.62 -29.29
CA SER A 26 26.26 -51.60 -28.92
C SER A 26 26.25 -50.43 -29.90
N TYR A 27 27.41 -50.03 -30.43
CA TYR A 27 27.52 -49.00 -31.45
C TYR A 27 26.97 -49.46 -32.81
N ALA A 28 27.17 -50.72 -33.19
CA ALA A 28 26.59 -51.30 -34.41
C ALA A 28 25.06 -51.44 -34.33
N ILE A 29 24.50 -51.83 -33.18
CA ILE A 29 23.05 -51.91 -32.95
C ILE A 29 22.41 -50.50 -32.95
N TYR A 30 23.10 -49.51 -32.38
CA TYR A 30 22.66 -48.11 -32.38
C TYR A 30 22.59 -47.51 -33.79
N GLN A 31 23.53 -47.85 -34.69
CA GLN A 31 23.49 -47.39 -36.08
C GLN A 31 22.40 -48.09 -36.91
N ILE A 32 22.08 -49.35 -36.60
CA ILE A 32 20.98 -50.07 -37.27
C ILE A 32 19.62 -49.50 -36.83
N LEU A 33 19.43 -49.15 -35.56
CA LEU A 33 18.20 -48.54 -35.03
C LEU A 33 17.95 -47.11 -35.56
N LYS A 34 18.99 -46.38 -35.98
CA LYS A 34 18.86 -45.04 -36.59
C LYS A 34 18.29 -45.07 -38.02
N THR A 35 18.20 -46.26 -38.65
CA THR A 35 17.76 -46.42 -40.05
C THR A 35 16.32 -46.92 -40.21
N LEU A 36 15.60 -47.20 -39.12
CA LEU A 36 14.21 -47.65 -39.16
C LEU A 36 13.25 -46.52 -38.77
N LYS A 37 12.62 -45.86 -39.76
CA LYS A 37 11.34 -45.13 -39.57
C LYS A 37 10.20 -46.14 -39.69
N PRO A 38 9.15 -46.06 -38.84
CA PRO A 38 7.79 -45.86 -39.37
C PRO A 38 6.90 -45.04 -38.36
N PRO A 39 5.55 -44.95 -38.48
CA PRO A 39 4.87 -43.68 -38.81
C PRO A 39 3.70 -43.33 -37.85
N TRP A 40 2.94 -42.26 -38.20
CA TRP A 40 1.58 -41.88 -37.74
C TRP A 40 1.40 -40.90 -36.56
N ASN A 41 0.97 -39.68 -36.94
CA ASN A 41 -0.25 -38.94 -36.55
C ASN A 41 -1.12 -39.44 -35.37
N ILE A 42 -1.54 -38.52 -34.48
CA ILE A 42 -2.96 -38.16 -34.16
C ILE A 42 -3.00 -37.10 -33.04
N ASP A 43 -4.01 -36.25 -33.15
CA ASP A 43 -4.36 -34.99 -32.48
C ASP A 43 -4.60 -35.00 -30.96
N GLY A 44 -4.57 -33.78 -30.40
CA GLY A 44 -5.63 -33.28 -29.52
C GLY A 44 -5.32 -33.22 -28.02
N VAL A 45 -5.14 -32.01 -27.48
CA VAL A 45 -6.01 -31.37 -26.47
C VAL A 45 -5.36 -30.05 -26.01
N THR A 46 -6.24 -29.06 -25.93
CA THR A 46 -6.06 -27.61 -25.81
C THR A 46 -5.59 -27.14 -24.42
N HIS A 47 -4.59 -26.25 -24.39
CA HIS A 47 -4.39 -25.30 -23.29
C HIS A 47 -4.74 -23.88 -23.76
N SER A 48 -5.74 -23.30 -23.10
CA SER A 48 -6.25 -21.96 -23.28
C SER A 48 -5.23 -20.90 -22.82
N SER A 49 -4.62 -20.19 -23.76
CA SER A 49 -3.93 -18.93 -23.53
C SER A 49 -4.95 -17.78 -23.57
N SER A 50 -5.17 -17.12 -22.44
CA SER A 50 -5.87 -15.85 -22.36
C SER A 50 -5.00 -14.76 -23.00
N SER A 51 -5.45 -14.27 -24.15
CA SER A 51 -4.91 -13.13 -24.88
C SER A 51 -5.07 -11.82 -24.09
N PHE A 52 -3.96 -11.12 -23.90
CA PHE A 52 -3.93 -9.72 -23.47
C PHE A 52 -4.59 -8.84 -24.54
N HIS A 53 -5.58 -8.05 -24.13
CA HIS A 53 -6.25 -7.05 -24.96
C HIS A 53 -5.31 -5.86 -25.24
N LEU A 54 -5.21 -5.51 -26.53
CA LEU A 54 -4.66 -4.26 -27.04
C LEU A 54 -5.53 -3.06 -26.62
N GLN A 55 -4.89 -1.96 -26.22
CA GLN A 55 -5.50 -0.63 -26.12
C GLN A 55 -5.89 -0.09 -27.52
N PRO A 56 -6.89 0.83 -27.58
CA PRO A 56 -7.57 1.19 -28.82
C PRO A 56 -6.81 2.22 -29.67
N SER A 57 -7.04 2.13 -30.98
CA SER A 57 -6.63 3.11 -31.99
C SER A 57 -7.24 4.49 -31.75
N PRO A 58 -6.58 5.59 -32.15
CA PRO A 58 -7.15 6.93 -32.04
C PRO A 58 -8.27 7.18 -33.07
N ASP A 59 -9.20 8.05 -32.69
CA ASP A 59 -10.44 8.42 -33.38
C ASP A 59 -10.27 8.83 -34.88
N PRO A 60 -11.15 8.36 -35.78
CA PRO A 60 -11.13 8.72 -37.21
C PRO A 60 -11.57 10.16 -37.53
N LYS A 61 -11.96 10.96 -36.52
CA LYS A 61 -12.40 12.36 -36.71
C LYS A 61 -11.25 13.39 -36.74
N SER A 62 -10.05 13.06 -36.26
CA SER A 62 -8.91 14.00 -36.33
C SER A 62 -8.19 13.96 -37.69
N ILE A 63 -8.25 12.84 -38.40
CA ILE A 63 -7.66 12.66 -39.73
C ILE A 63 -8.47 13.41 -40.80
N PHE A 64 -9.79 13.55 -40.62
CA PHE A 64 -10.65 14.27 -41.57
C PHE A 64 -10.41 15.79 -41.54
N ASN A 65 -10.18 16.38 -40.36
CA ASN A 65 -9.90 17.81 -40.23
C ASN A 65 -8.50 18.20 -40.76
N LEU A 66 -7.54 17.28 -40.74
CA LEU A 66 -6.19 17.51 -41.29
C LEU A 66 -6.19 17.48 -42.82
N LEU A 67 -6.99 16.62 -43.44
CA LEU A 67 -7.17 16.54 -44.89
C LEU A 67 -8.00 17.72 -45.43
N GLU A 68 -8.98 18.21 -44.67
CA GLU A 68 -9.78 19.37 -45.06
C GLU A 68 -8.98 20.69 -44.97
N ALA A 69 -8.04 20.80 -44.02
CA ALA A 69 -7.10 21.92 -43.93
C ALA A 69 -6.05 21.92 -45.06
N LEU A 70 -5.62 20.74 -45.53
CA LEU A 70 -4.70 20.60 -46.66
C LEU A 70 -5.37 20.88 -48.02
N SER A 71 -6.68 20.67 -48.14
CA SER A 71 -7.45 20.97 -49.37
C SER A 71 -7.68 22.47 -49.62
N ARG A 72 -7.49 23.34 -48.61
CA ARG A 72 -7.68 24.80 -48.73
C ARG A 72 -6.42 25.58 -49.10
N LEU A 73 -5.29 24.91 -49.33
CA LEU A 73 -4.05 25.53 -49.78
C LEU A 73 -3.92 25.59 -51.32
N GLU A 74 -4.91 25.08 -52.07
CA GLU A 74 -4.87 25.00 -53.54
C GLU A 74 -5.53 26.19 -54.27
N GLU A 75 -6.09 27.17 -53.54
CA GLU A 75 -6.72 28.35 -54.13
C GLU A 75 -6.10 29.67 -53.61
N MET A 76 -4.93 30.04 -54.12
CA MET A 76 -4.50 31.45 -54.14
C MET A 76 -3.74 31.81 -55.42
N PRO A 77 -3.91 33.04 -55.94
CA PRO A 77 -3.57 33.40 -57.31
C PRO A 77 -2.06 33.54 -57.55
N LYS A 78 -1.65 33.10 -58.73
CA LYS A 78 -0.29 33.14 -59.27
C LYS A 78 0.18 34.57 -59.60
N THR A 79 0.51 35.39 -58.61
CA THR A 79 1.33 36.61 -58.86
C THR A 79 2.05 37.06 -57.59
N LEU A 80 3.24 36.50 -57.33
CA LEU A 80 4.45 37.18 -56.85
C LEU A 80 5.49 36.10 -56.48
N LEU A 81 6.24 35.63 -57.47
CA LEU A 81 7.36 34.72 -57.26
C LEU A 81 8.59 35.31 -57.93
N SER A 82 9.17 36.30 -57.26
CA SER A 82 10.53 36.76 -57.55
C SER A 82 11.17 37.27 -56.26
N THR A 83 11.68 36.34 -55.44
CA THR A 83 12.87 36.51 -54.59
C THR A 83 13.05 35.25 -53.72
N PRO A 84 13.99 34.35 -54.05
CA PRO A 84 14.25 33.14 -53.25
C PRO A 84 14.84 33.45 -51.85
N SER A 85 15.20 34.72 -51.59
CA SER A 85 15.81 35.16 -50.33
C SER A 85 14.82 35.28 -49.17
N LEU A 86 13.55 35.64 -49.45
CA LEU A 86 12.54 35.86 -48.40
C LEU A 86 11.98 34.54 -47.85
N PHE A 87 11.87 33.51 -48.69
CA PHE A 87 11.38 32.19 -48.28
C PHE A 87 12.38 31.46 -47.36
N LEU A 88 13.68 31.64 -47.61
CA LEU A 88 14.74 31.10 -46.74
C LEU A 88 14.82 31.83 -45.38
N ILE A 89 14.50 33.13 -45.34
CA ILE A 89 14.41 33.90 -44.10
C ILE A 89 13.16 33.50 -43.31
N PHE A 90 12.03 33.27 -43.99
CA PHE A 90 10.82 32.80 -43.31
C PHE A 90 10.98 31.37 -42.77
N LEU A 91 11.69 30.50 -43.49
CA LEU A 91 12.02 29.15 -43.03
C LEU A 91 13.01 29.17 -41.85
N SER A 92 13.98 30.10 -41.81
CA SER A 92 14.90 30.25 -40.68
C SER A 92 14.23 30.88 -39.44
N ILE A 93 13.20 31.71 -39.62
CA ILE A 93 12.36 32.26 -38.53
C ILE A 93 11.39 31.19 -37.99
N ILE A 94 10.89 30.30 -38.85
CA ILE A 94 10.04 29.16 -38.43
C ILE A 94 10.88 28.09 -37.70
N ILE A 95 12.10 27.80 -38.18
CA ILE A 95 13.02 26.86 -37.49
C ILE A 95 13.52 27.43 -36.14
N SER A 96 13.61 28.75 -36.00
CA SER A 96 13.97 29.40 -34.72
C SER A 96 12.77 29.65 -33.77
N SER A 97 11.54 29.36 -34.21
CA SER A 97 10.33 29.43 -33.37
C SER A 97 9.73 28.07 -33.01
N LEU A 98 10.32 26.96 -33.47
CA LEU A 98 10.20 25.70 -32.73
C LEU A 98 10.85 25.88 -31.36
N PRO A 99 10.26 25.39 -30.25
CA PRO A 99 10.93 25.39 -28.96
C PRO A 99 12.18 24.52 -29.09
N THR A 100 13.31 25.13 -29.41
CA THR A 100 14.61 24.52 -29.18
C THR A 100 14.63 24.20 -27.69
N PHE A 101 14.64 22.91 -27.36
CA PHE A 101 14.97 22.42 -26.04
C PHE A 101 16.34 23.00 -25.69
N SER A 102 16.36 24.17 -25.06
CA SER A 102 17.54 24.68 -24.40
C SER A 102 17.78 23.72 -23.25
N SER A 103 18.67 22.75 -23.50
CA SER A 103 19.35 22.03 -22.45
C SER A 103 20.19 23.07 -21.72
N THR A 104 19.57 23.77 -20.77
CA THR A 104 20.33 24.29 -19.64
C THR A 104 21.14 23.10 -19.12
N PRO A 105 22.47 23.26 -18.92
CA PRO A 105 23.26 22.18 -18.35
C PRO A 105 22.67 21.87 -16.97
N SER A 106 21.86 20.82 -16.88
CA SER A 106 21.30 20.35 -15.62
C SER A 106 22.47 20.00 -14.73
N LEU A 107 22.59 20.69 -13.61
CA LEU A 107 23.75 20.64 -12.71
C LEU A 107 23.71 19.38 -11.82
N GLY A 108 23.42 18.22 -12.43
CA GLY A 108 23.25 16.91 -11.77
C GLY A 108 21.89 16.26 -12.05
N LEU A 109 21.77 14.98 -11.66
CA LEU A 109 20.56 14.16 -11.84
C LEU A 109 19.35 14.74 -11.09
N ASP A 110 19.57 15.28 -9.89
CA ASP A 110 18.54 15.92 -9.06
C ASP A 110 17.88 17.12 -9.76
N SER A 111 18.71 17.99 -10.33
CA SER A 111 18.24 19.17 -11.07
C SER A 111 17.45 18.77 -12.30
N PHE A 112 17.91 17.75 -13.03
CA PHE A 112 17.19 17.23 -14.19
C PHE A 112 15.81 16.67 -13.80
N LEU A 113 15.74 15.76 -12.82
CA LEU A 113 14.46 15.15 -12.44
C LEU A 113 13.50 16.15 -11.79
N SER A 114 14.02 17.16 -11.09
CA SER A 114 13.20 18.25 -10.55
C SER A 114 12.62 19.14 -11.63
N ASP A 115 13.37 19.41 -12.71
CA ASP A 115 12.86 20.12 -13.88
C ASP A 115 11.82 19.28 -14.65
N GLN A 116 12.07 17.97 -14.79
CA GLN A 116 11.10 17.04 -15.37
C GLN A 116 9.79 17.00 -14.58
N TYR A 117 9.85 16.94 -13.23
CA TYR A 117 8.65 17.00 -12.39
C TYR A 117 7.82 18.27 -12.65
N ARG A 118 8.46 19.42 -12.90
CA ARG A 118 7.74 20.67 -13.20
C ARG A 118 7.11 20.67 -14.58
N ARG A 119 7.72 20.01 -15.57
CA ARG A 119 7.25 19.99 -16.97
C ARG A 119 6.24 18.88 -17.23
N ASP A 120 6.43 17.72 -16.60
CA ASP A 120 5.62 16.52 -16.72
C ASP A 120 5.34 15.94 -15.31
N PRO A 121 4.48 16.60 -14.51
CA PRO A 121 4.18 16.18 -13.14
C PRO A 121 3.50 14.80 -13.08
N LEU A 122 2.92 14.35 -14.19
CA LEU A 122 2.28 13.05 -14.31
C LEU A 122 3.25 11.91 -14.58
N ALA A 123 4.50 12.22 -14.92
CA ALA A 123 5.46 11.27 -15.47
C ALA A 123 4.88 10.49 -16.66
N GLY A 124 4.17 11.17 -17.56
CA GLY A 124 3.60 10.55 -18.76
C GLY A 124 4.67 10.14 -19.77
N ASN A 125 5.83 10.80 -19.76
CA ASN A 125 6.94 10.52 -20.67
C ASN A 125 8.12 9.82 -19.96
N ASP A 126 8.81 8.95 -20.68
CA ASP A 126 10.03 8.31 -20.18
C ASP A 126 11.18 9.32 -20.06
N SER A 127 11.41 9.82 -18.84
CA SER A 127 12.52 10.70 -18.48
C SER A 127 13.91 10.22 -18.92
N PHE A 128 14.14 8.91 -19.10
CA PHE A 128 15.41 8.36 -19.56
C PHE A 128 15.75 8.79 -20.99
N THR A 129 14.73 8.97 -21.84
CA THR A 129 14.89 9.37 -23.23
C THR A 129 15.47 10.78 -23.36
N PHE A 130 15.08 11.68 -22.46
CA PHE A 130 15.54 13.07 -22.39
C PHE A 130 16.84 13.26 -21.60
N LEU A 131 17.38 12.20 -21.00
CA LEU A 131 18.57 12.30 -20.15
C LEU A 131 19.82 12.69 -20.97
N PRO A 132 20.55 13.76 -20.60
CA PRO A 132 21.80 14.14 -21.26
C PRO A 132 22.82 13.01 -21.32
N THR A 133 23.61 12.96 -22.40
CA THR A 133 24.63 11.91 -22.61
C THR A 133 25.69 11.88 -21.51
N SER A 134 26.03 13.04 -20.92
CA SER A 134 26.92 13.14 -19.76
C SER A 134 26.37 12.40 -18.53
N LEU A 135 25.08 12.57 -18.23
CA LEU A 135 24.40 11.87 -17.13
C LEU A 135 24.23 10.37 -17.42
N LYS A 136 23.91 9.99 -18.67
CA LYS A 136 23.88 8.57 -19.08
C LYS A 136 25.24 7.90 -18.86
N LYS A 137 26.34 8.57 -19.22
CA LYS A 137 27.69 8.09 -18.95
C LYS A 137 27.95 7.95 -17.45
N SER A 138 27.57 8.94 -16.64
CA SER A 138 27.70 8.87 -15.18
C SER A 138 26.96 7.67 -14.59
N LEU A 139 25.73 7.40 -15.02
CA LEU A 139 24.96 6.23 -14.60
C LEU A 139 25.59 4.90 -15.03
N SER A 140 26.33 4.86 -16.13
CA SER A 140 27.05 3.64 -16.56
C SER A 140 28.34 3.35 -15.81
N LEU A 141 28.91 4.33 -15.09
CA LEU A 141 30.15 4.14 -14.32
C LEU A 141 29.94 3.30 -13.05
N SER A 142 28.73 3.38 -12.47
CA SER A 142 28.36 2.54 -11.32
C SER A 142 27.86 1.19 -11.83
N THR A 143 28.72 0.17 -11.78
CA THR A 143 28.28 -1.18 -12.14
C THR A 143 27.46 -1.79 -10.99
N PRO A 144 26.29 -2.38 -11.26
CA PRO A 144 25.52 -3.07 -10.25
C PRO A 144 26.37 -4.20 -9.65
N SER A 145 26.19 -4.47 -8.35
CA SER A 145 26.84 -5.58 -7.68
C SER A 145 26.67 -6.87 -8.48
N SER A 146 27.77 -7.61 -8.68
CA SER A 146 27.69 -8.93 -9.35
C SER A 146 26.93 -9.97 -8.53
N ASN A 147 26.68 -9.68 -7.24
CA ASN A 147 25.93 -10.54 -6.35
C ASN A 147 24.46 -10.13 -6.33
N HIS A 148 23.58 -10.91 -6.97
CA HIS A 148 22.14 -10.62 -7.04
C HIS A 148 21.52 -10.47 -5.63
N LYS A 149 21.98 -11.24 -4.64
CA LYS A 149 21.48 -11.17 -3.27
C LYS A 149 21.70 -9.80 -2.64
N SER A 150 22.79 -9.12 -3.01
CA SER A 150 23.10 -7.77 -2.53
C SER A 150 22.17 -6.72 -3.14
N LEU A 151 21.70 -6.92 -4.37
CA LEU A 151 20.74 -6.03 -5.01
C LEU A 151 19.35 -6.20 -4.38
N ILE A 152 18.92 -7.45 -4.17
CA ILE A 152 17.67 -7.75 -3.45
C ILE A 152 17.72 -7.19 -2.03
N SER A 153 18.81 -7.42 -1.28
CA SER A 153 18.92 -6.88 0.09
C SER A 153 18.83 -5.36 0.14
N HIS A 154 19.30 -4.67 -0.91
CA HIS A 154 19.17 -3.22 -0.99
C HIS A 154 17.73 -2.79 -1.24
N LEU A 155 17.00 -3.46 -2.15
CA LEU A 155 15.58 -3.19 -2.37
C LEU A 155 14.73 -3.45 -1.11
N LEU A 156 15.07 -4.47 -0.34
CA LEU A 156 14.40 -4.79 0.93
C LEU A 156 14.82 -3.87 2.09
N SER A 157 15.85 -3.02 1.92
CA SER A 157 16.36 -2.12 2.97
C SER A 157 15.67 -0.76 3.02
N PHE A 158 14.73 -0.49 2.11
CA PHE A 158 14.06 0.81 2.08
C PHE A 158 13.22 1.05 3.34
N GLN A 159 13.44 2.23 3.92
CA GLN A 159 12.82 2.66 5.18
C GLN A 159 12.38 4.11 5.10
N ILE A 160 11.11 4.37 5.41
CA ILE A 160 10.52 5.70 5.43
C ILE A 160 10.68 6.28 6.83
N SER A 161 11.36 7.44 6.95
CA SER A 161 11.50 8.14 8.22
C SER A 161 10.28 9.01 8.49
N ILE A 162 9.73 8.92 9.70
CA ILE A 162 8.50 9.61 10.06
C ILE A 162 8.79 10.60 11.20
N PRO A 163 8.88 11.89 10.88
CA PRO A 163 9.17 12.93 11.87
C PRO A 163 7.95 13.20 12.76
N VAL A 164 8.13 13.03 14.07
CA VAL A 164 7.12 13.27 15.11
C VAL A 164 7.68 14.27 16.12
N TYR A 165 7.06 15.44 16.18
CA TYR A 165 7.40 16.52 17.10
C TYR A 165 6.44 16.51 18.29
N VAL A 166 6.93 16.17 19.48
CA VAL A 166 6.14 16.19 20.71
C VAL A 166 6.32 17.53 21.43
N LYS A 167 5.21 18.24 21.65
CA LYS A 167 5.17 19.51 22.37
C LYS A 167 4.69 19.28 23.80
N LEU A 168 5.60 19.45 24.75
CA LEU A 168 5.32 19.35 26.18
C LEU A 168 4.79 20.70 26.68
N VAL A 169 3.49 20.75 27.01
CA VAL A 169 2.79 21.97 27.42
C VAL A 169 2.44 21.89 28.90
N GLY A 170 2.89 22.86 29.70
CA GLY A 170 2.62 22.91 31.14
C GLY A 170 3.72 22.26 31.99
N HIS A 171 3.34 21.55 33.05
CA HIS A 171 4.28 21.12 34.08
C HIS A 171 5.06 19.85 33.69
N PHE A 172 6.27 20.00 33.15
CA PHE A 172 7.19 18.90 32.89
C PHE A 172 8.57 19.21 33.48
N SER A 173 9.29 18.19 33.95
CA SER A 173 10.67 18.39 34.42
C SER A 173 11.60 18.66 33.24
N ALA A 174 12.75 19.30 33.50
CA ALA A 174 13.79 19.56 32.50
C ALA A 174 14.25 18.30 31.72
N ALA A 175 14.17 17.11 32.33
CA ALA A 175 14.60 15.84 31.74
C ALA A 175 13.50 15.16 30.89
N ALA A 176 12.27 15.69 30.87
CA ALA A 176 11.14 15.04 30.20
C ALA A 176 11.37 14.80 28.69
N PRO A 177 11.88 15.76 27.89
CA PRO A 177 12.13 15.55 26.47
C PRO A 177 13.05 14.37 26.17
N SER A 178 14.20 14.30 26.85
CA SER A 178 15.21 13.27 26.61
C SER A 178 14.75 11.90 27.09
N LEU A 179 14.06 11.83 28.23
CA LEU A 179 13.49 10.59 28.75
C LEU A 179 12.36 10.05 27.86
N LEU A 180 11.48 10.93 27.37
CA LEU A 180 10.41 10.54 26.45
C LEU A 180 10.99 9.94 25.16
N GLN A 181 11.99 10.61 24.58
CA GLN A 181 12.68 10.13 23.39
C GLN A 181 13.40 8.80 23.62
N PHE A 182 14.04 8.65 24.78
CA PHE A 182 14.68 7.39 25.18
C PHE A 182 13.67 6.24 25.28
N PHE A 183 12.56 6.43 26.01
CA PHE A 183 11.54 5.39 26.16
C PHE A 183 10.88 5.02 24.82
N ALA A 184 10.55 6.01 23.98
CA ALA A 184 9.96 5.75 22.66
C ALA A 184 10.90 4.96 21.75
N SER A 185 12.18 5.38 21.67
CA SER A 185 13.19 4.73 20.84
C SER A 185 13.56 3.32 21.31
N ALA A 186 13.50 3.08 22.63
CA ALA A 186 13.74 1.76 23.22
C ALA A 186 12.62 0.76 22.93
N ALA A 187 11.38 1.22 22.80
CA ALA A 187 10.22 0.37 22.54
C ALA A 187 10.00 0.11 21.04
N LEU A 188 10.18 1.12 20.19
CA LEU A 188 10.02 0.97 18.74
C LEU A 188 11.00 1.88 17.99
N SER A 189 12.01 1.26 17.37
CA SER A 189 12.89 1.95 16.43
C SER A 189 12.34 1.85 15.01
N SER A 190 12.10 0.64 14.52
CA SER A 190 11.59 0.37 13.17
C SER A 190 10.65 -0.84 13.11
N ALA A 191 9.74 -0.82 12.14
CA ALA A 191 8.89 -1.95 11.81
C ALA A 191 8.44 -1.91 10.34
N GLN A 192 7.90 -3.01 9.82
CA GLN A 192 7.26 -3.04 8.51
C GLN A 192 5.86 -2.44 8.57
N PHE A 193 5.38 -1.87 7.46
CA PHE A 193 3.96 -1.52 7.35
C PHE A 193 3.09 -2.77 7.36
N GLN A 194 2.02 -2.75 8.15
CA GLN A 194 1.13 -3.90 8.32
C GLN A 194 -0.12 -3.81 7.45
N VAL A 195 -0.66 -4.96 7.07
CA VAL A 195 -1.89 -5.08 6.28
C VAL A 195 -2.83 -6.07 6.96
N ILE A 196 -4.04 -5.62 7.24
CA ILE A 196 -5.11 -6.43 7.82
C ILE A 196 -5.74 -7.27 6.71
N GLY A 197 -5.84 -8.58 6.94
CA GLY A 197 -6.55 -9.50 6.05
C GLY A 197 -5.79 -9.92 4.77
N SER A 198 -4.47 -9.68 4.68
CA SER A 198 -3.61 -10.22 3.61
C SER A 198 -2.64 -11.28 4.14
N ASN A 199 -2.11 -12.13 3.27
CA ASN A 199 -0.99 -13.02 3.62
C ASN A 199 0.12 -12.85 2.57
N PRO A 200 1.33 -12.37 2.95
CA PRO A 200 1.74 -11.94 4.29
C PRO A 200 1.02 -10.67 4.78
N HIS A 201 1.01 -10.47 6.10
CA HIS A 201 0.38 -9.31 6.78
C HIS A 201 1.29 -8.06 6.82
N HIS A 202 2.36 -8.03 6.02
CA HIS A 202 3.32 -6.94 6.01
C HIS A 202 3.73 -6.57 4.58
N LEU A 203 4.15 -5.31 4.40
CA LEU A 203 4.75 -4.81 3.17
C LEU A 203 6.28 -4.87 3.25
N VAL A 204 6.93 -4.84 2.09
CA VAL A 204 8.39 -4.87 1.96
C VAL A 204 9.05 -3.65 2.62
N VAL A 205 8.43 -2.48 2.48
CA VAL A 205 8.97 -1.22 2.99
C VAL A 205 8.74 -1.10 4.49
N SER A 206 9.75 -0.61 5.19
CA SER A 206 9.70 -0.35 6.63
C SER A 206 9.50 1.13 6.96
N HIS A 207 9.13 1.43 8.19
CA HIS A 207 9.08 2.77 8.75
C HIS A 207 10.04 2.91 9.93
N LEU A 208 10.49 4.15 10.16
CA LEU A 208 11.31 4.56 11.30
C LEU A 208 10.61 5.69 12.05
N LEU A 209 10.54 5.61 13.37
CA LEU A 209 10.09 6.74 14.19
C LEU A 209 11.26 7.69 14.43
N HIS A 210 11.14 8.94 13.97
CA HIS A 210 12.06 10.02 14.33
C HIS A 210 11.35 10.98 15.28
N LEU A 211 11.52 10.76 16.59
CA LEU A 211 10.84 11.53 17.63
C LEU A 211 11.74 12.64 18.18
N GLU A 212 11.22 13.86 18.19
CA GLU A 212 11.84 15.02 18.85
C GLU A 212 10.85 15.65 19.82
N ALA A 213 11.27 15.86 21.07
CA ALA A 213 10.43 16.46 22.09
C ALA A 213 10.95 17.85 22.48
N ALA A 214 10.05 18.81 22.63
CA ALA A 214 10.37 20.18 23.03
C ALA A 214 9.26 20.79 23.90
N TYR A 215 9.60 21.80 24.69
CA TYR A 215 8.60 22.54 25.48
C TYR A 215 7.83 23.54 24.61
N SER A 216 6.59 23.83 25.02
CA SER A 216 5.78 24.88 24.43
C SER A 216 5.11 25.73 25.53
N PRO A 217 5.11 27.08 25.40
CA PRO A 217 4.68 28.00 26.45
C PRO A 217 3.16 28.16 26.57
N LEU A 218 2.36 27.37 25.85
CA LEU A 218 0.89 27.53 25.74
C LEU A 218 0.11 27.19 27.03
N GLY A 219 0.76 26.63 28.05
CA GLY A 219 0.07 26.05 29.21
C GLY A 219 -0.79 27.03 30.00
N SER A 220 -0.32 28.27 30.18
CA SER A 220 -1.05 29.31 30.91
C SER A 220 -2.26 29.82 30.12
N GLU A 221 -2.10 30.03 28.81
CA GLU A 221 -3.16 30.48 27.91
C GLU A 221 -4.29 29.46 27.81
N ILE A 222 -3.94 28.19 27.57
CA ILE A 222 -4.92 27.09 27.49
C ILE A 222 -5.65 26.92 28.83
N SER A 223 -4.91 26.92 29.95
CA SER A 223 -5.53 26.79 31.28
C SER A 223 -6.48 27.95 31.60
N ALA A 224 -6.16 29.17 31.17
CA ALA A 224 -7.03 30.34 31.34
C ALA A 224 -8.29 30.26 30.46
N ALA A 225 -8.16 29.81 29.21
CA ALA A 225 -9.28 29.65 28.29
C ALA A 225 -10.29 28.60 28.80
N ILE A 226 -9.81 27.45 29.29
CA ILE A 226 -10.65 26.43 29.91
C ILE A 226 -11.34 26.99 31.16
N ARG A 227 -10.58 27.65 32.05
CA ARG A 227 -11.12 28.26 33.28
C ARG A 227 -12.24 29.25 32.99
N SER A 228 -12.02 30.15 32.04
CA SER A 228 -13.02 31.14 31.60
C SER A 228 -14.32 30.47 31.13
N HIS A 229 -14.23 29.36 30.40
CA HIS A 229 -15.41 28.61 29.96
C HIS A 229 -16.13 27.87 31.10
N VAL A 230 -15.37 27.25 32.00
CA VAL A 230 -15.90 26.50 33.16
C VAL A 230 -16.62 27.42 34.16
N ASP A 231 -16.09 28.63 34.36
CA ASP A 231 -16.59 29.61 35.32
C ASP A 231 -17.78 30.43 34.76
N SER A 232 -17.82 30.68 33.43
CA SER A 232 -18.93 31.39 32.77
C SER A 232 -20.19 30.54 32.60
N SER A 233 -20.07 29.23 32.73
CA SER A 233 -21.18 28.31 32.47
C SER A 233 -22.08 28.14 33.70
N THR A 234 -23.38 28.37 33.50
CA THR A 234 -24.42 28.07 34.50
C THR A 234 -24.45 26.57 34.80
N VAL A 235 -24.81 26.22 36.04
CA VAL A 235 -24.72 24.85 36.59
C VAL A 235 -25.35 23.83 35.62
N PRO A 236 -24.68 22.71 35.29
CA PRO A 236 -25.26 21.72 34.39
C PRO A 236 -26.59 21.20 34.94
N PHE A 237 -27.62 21.12 34.09
CA PHE A 237 -28.94 20.56 34.42
C PHE A 237 -28.91 19.07 34.82
N HIS A 238 -27.75 18.40 34.70
CA HIS A 238 -27.58 16.98 35.00
C HIS A 238 -26.30 16.72 35.81
N ARG A 239 -26.37 15.76 36.74
CA ARG A 239 -25.22 15.23 37.49
C ARG A 239 -24.30 14.39 36.57
N SER A 240 -23.74 14.96 35.50
CA SER A 240 -22.59 14.34 34.84
C SER A 240 -21.36 14.55 35.73
N VAL A 241 -20.54 13.51 35.88
CA VAL A 241 -19.29 13.59 36.66
C VAL A 241 -18.28 14.54 35.98
N LEU A 242 -18.40 14.73 34.67
CA LEU A 242 -17.53 15.57 33.84
C LEU A 242 -18.33 16.73 33.24
N PHE A 243 -17.74 17.93 33.29
CA PHE A 243 -18.22 19.15 32.67
C PHE A 243 -17.79 19.19 31.18
N PRO A 244 -18.71 19.37 30.22
CA PRO A 244 -18.36 19.40 28.80
C PRO A 244 -17.70 20.74 28.42
N VAL A 245 -16.52 20.68 27.81
CA VAL A 245 -15.82 21.85 27.24
C VAL A 245 -15.71 21.66 25.73
N PRO A 246 -16.13 22.61 24.88
CA PRO A 246 -15.93 22.49 23.44
C PRO A 246 -14.45 22.37 23.08
N HIS A 247 -14.07 21.36 22.28
CA HIS A 247 -12.68 21.15 21.83
C HIS A 247 -12.08 22.41 21.18
N SER A 248 -12.92 23.23 20.53
CA SER A 248 -12.54 24.47 19.85
C SER A 248 -11.89 25.52 20.78
N VAL A 249 -12.15 25.45 22.09
CA VAL A 249 -11.54 26.34 23.10
C VAL A 249 -10.02 26.16 23.12
N VAL A 250 -9.55 24.91 23.03
CA VAL A 250 -8.12 24.57 23.04
C VAL A 250 -7.56 24.46 21.63
N ASP A 251 -8.33 23.86 20.71
CA ASP A 251 -7.90 23.64 19.34
C ASP A 251 -7.49 24.93 18.63
N ARG A 252 -8.19 26.05 18.87
CA ARG A 252 -7.80 27.35 18.29
C ARG A 252 -6.37 27.74 18.69
N ILE A 253 -6.03 27.63 19.97
CA ILE A 253 -4.71 28.03 20.50
C ILE A 253 -3.62 27.12 19.92
N VAL A 254 -3.86 25.80 19.95
CA VAL A 254 -2.90 24.81 19.45
C VAL A 254 -2.70 24.94 17.93
N ARG A 255 -3.77 25.18 17.18
CA ARG A 255 -3.70 25.39 15.74
C ARG A 255 -2.87 26.62 15.39
N ASP A 256 -3.11 27.74 16.07
CA ASP A 256 -2.38 29.00 15.82
C ASP A 256 -0.87 28.86 16.15
N ASP A 257 -0.50 28.00 17.09
CA ASP A 257 0.89 27.63 17.37
C ASP A 257 1.46 26.73 16.28
N PHE A 258 0.74 25.68 15.89
CA PHE A 258 1.14 24.76 14.83
C PHE A 258 1.41 25.50 13.51
N GLU A 259 0.52 26.42 13.09
CA GLU A 259 0.68 27.18 11.84
C GLU A 259 1.96 28.04 11.84
N LYS A 260 2.35 28.60 12.99
CA LYS A 260 3.60 29.35 13.14
C LYS A 260 4.82 28.45 13.05
N GLU A 261 4.76 27.28 13.67
CA GLU A 261 5.88 26.33 13.66
C GLU A 261 6.05 25.63 12.32
N SER A 262 4.95 25.15 11.72
CA SER A 262 4.96 24.40 10.45
C SER A 262 5.47 25.24 9.29
N SER A 263 5.29 26.57 9.36
CA SER A 263 5.80 27.50 8.35
C SER A 263 7.32 27.70 8.41
N ASN A 264 7.94 27.44 9.57
CA ASN A 264 9.36 27.70 9.83
C ASN A 264 10.20 26.42 9.98
N SER A 265 9.56 25.26 10.07
CA SER A 265 10.19 23.98 10.39
C SER A 265 10.04 22.97 9.25
N ALA A 266 10.77 21.86 9.32
CA ALA A 266 10.57 20.75 8.41
C ALA A 266 9.17 20.13 8.60
N PRO A 267 8.56 19.57 7.53
CA PRO A 267 7.26 18.90 7.64
C PRO A 267 7.30 17.75 8.64
N GLY A 268 6.27 17.62 9.47
CA GLY A 268 6.12 16.49 10.37
C GLY A 268 4.78 16.49 11.10
N PHE A 269 4.61 15.51 11.98
CA PHE A 269 3.41 15.36 12.81
C PHE A 269 3.65 15.95 14.20
N TYR A 270 2.72 16.78 14.68
CA TYR A 270 2.84 17.47 15.95
C TYR A 270 1.89 16.88 16.99
N ILE A 271 2.41 16.43 18.13
CA ILE A 271 1.62 15.88 19.24
C ILE A 271 1.82 16.77 20.46
N TYR A 272 0.77 17.49 20.86
CA TYR A 272 0.78 18.34 22.04
C TYR A 272 0.31 17.54 23.26
N LEU A 273 1.19 17.36 24.24
CA LEU A 273 0.85 16.74 25.53
C LEU A 273 0.62 17.86 26.55
N LEU A 274 -0.63 18.02 26.97
CA LEU A 274 -1.04 19.10 27.86
C LEU A 274 -1.09 18.59 29.31
N ASN A 275 -0.16 19.07 30.15
CA ASN A 275 -0.16 18.84 31.59
C ASN A 275 -0.54 20.14 32.32
N LEU A 276 -1.84 20.40 32.36
CA LEU A 276 -2.44 21.67 32.78
C LEU A 276 -2.80 21.70 34.27
N ASP A 277 -3.06 22.90 34.78
CA ASP A 277 -3.53 23.11 36.15
C ASP A 277 -4.94 22.57 36.39
N GLN A 278 -5.19 22.15 37.63
CA GLN A 278 -6.51 21.69 38.04
C GLN A 278 -7.54 22.82 37.99
N GLN A 279 -8.70 22.51 37.40
CA GLN A 279 -9.84 23.42 37.29
C GLN A 279 -10.86 23.21 38.44
N SER A 280 -11.77 24.18 38.61
CA SER A 280 -12.81 24.15 39.64
C SER A 280 -13.77 22.95 39.49
N LYS A 281 -14.01 22.50 38.26
CA LYS A 281 -14.81 21.32 37.90
C LYS A 281 -13.97 20.34 37.09
N ARG A 282 -14.21 19.02 37.25
CA ARG A 282 -13.63 18.02 36.33
C ARG A 282 -14.29 18.19 34.96
N TYR A 283 -13.51 18.10 33.91
CA TYR A 283 -13.98 18.38 32.56
C TYR A 283 -13.50 17.34 31.55
N ALA A 284 -14.17 17.30 30.41
CA ALA A 284 -13.76 16.57 29.22
C ALA A 284 -14.36 17.27 27.99
N TYR A 285 -13.81 16.96 26.82
CA TYR A 285 -14.10 17.71 25.60
C TYR A 285 -15.31 17.19 24.84
N SER A 286 -16.17 18.10 24.41
CA SER A 286 -17.23 17.84 23.44
C SER A 286 -16.77 18.19 22.02
N TYR A 287 -17.19 17.37 21.07
CA TYR A 287 -16.74 17.46 19.67
C TYR A 287 -17.78 18.09 18.74
N ASP A 288 -19.02 18.23 19.18
CA ASP A 288 -20.07 18.96 18.45
C ASP A 288 -20.63 20.11 19.29
N ALA A 289 -21.33 21.03 18.62
CA ALA A 289 -21.95 22.20 19.22
C ALA A 289 -23.39 21.95 19.74
N LYS A 290 -23.93 20.74 19.57
CA LYS A 290 -25.28 20.41 20.03
C LYS A 290 -25.21 19.89 21.45
N ASP A 291 -26.13 20.30 22.31
CA ASP A 291 -26.12 19.82 23.68
C ASP A 291 -26.43 18.31 23.75
N SER A 292 -25.83 17.64 24.73
CA SER A 292 -26.23 16.29 25.13
C SER A 292 -27.61 16.35 25.80
N SER A 293 -28.47 15.36 25.53
CA SER A 293 -29.77 15.23 26.21
C SER A 293 -29.92 13.85 26.83
N LEU A 294 -30.93 13.63 27.66
CA LEU A 294 -31.27 12.30 28.17
C LEU A 294 -31.58 11.31 27.04
N ALA A 295 -32.07 11.80 25.89
CA ALA A 295 -32.33 11.00 24.69
C ALA A 295 -31.10 10.80 23.79
N PHE A 296 -30.01 11.53 24.03
CA PHE A 296 -28.80 11.47 23.21
C PHE A 296 -27.53 11.70 24.07
N SER A 297 -26.94 10.61 24.52
CA SER A 297 -25.67 10.60 25.23
C SER A 297 -24.51 10.84 24.25
N LYS A 298 -23.73 11.89 24.47
CA LYS A 298 -22.49 12.13 23.73
C LYS A 298 -21.29 11.72 24.55
N CYS A 299 -20.32 11.11 23.87
CA CYS A 299 -19.06 10.74 24.48
C CYS A 299 -18.17 11.98 24.53
N LEU A 300 -17.67 12.27 25.74
CA LEU A 300 -16.69 13.33 25.94
C LEU A 300 -15.31 12.69 25.98
N GLY A 301 -14.30 13.37 25.44
CA GLY A 301 -12.93 12.87 25.44
C GLY A 301 -11.85 13.81 25.89
N THR A 302 -10.60 13.35 25.79
CA THR A 302 -9.41 14.05 26.28
C THR A 302 -8.46 14.41 25.16
N ILE A 303 -8.82 14.09 23.91
CA ILE A 303 -7.97 14.23 22.73
C ILE A 303 -8.70 14.94 21.59
N TRP A 304 -7.94 15.52 20.69
CA TRP A 304 -8.43 16.01 19.41
C TRP A 304 -7.37 15.83 18.32
N THR A 305 -7.82 15.44 17.14
CA THR A 305 -7.01 15.32 15.93
C THR A 305 -7.40 16.41 14.95
N GLY A 306 -6.46 17.30 14.61
CA GLY A 306 -6.74 18.44 13.75
C GLY A 306 -7.00 18.06 12.28
N LYS A 307 -7.41 19.05 11.49
CA LYS A 307 -7.50 18.92 10.02
C LYS A 307 -6.13 18.85 9.36
N GLU A 308 -5.17 19.55 9.94
CA GLU A 308 -3.75 19.54 9.59
C GLU A 308 -2.98 18.62 10.54
N ARG A 309 -1.68 18.39 10.29
CA ARG A 309 -0.83 17.37 10.92
C ARG A 309 -0.46 17.65 12.39
N TYR A 310 -1.43 18.05 13.20
CA TYR A 310 -1.30 18.19 14.64
C TYR A 310 -2.44 17.50 15.39
N MET A 311 -2.17 17.12 16.63
CA MET A 311 -3.15 16.64 17.59
C MET A 311 -2.76 17.07 18.98
N TRP A 312 -3.73 17.10 19.90
CA TRP A 312 -3.46 17.37 21.30
C TRP A 312 -4.14 16.35 22.21
N ILE A 313 -3.49 16.10 23.34
CA ILE A 313 -3.90 15.19 24.39
C ILE A 313 -3.83 15.94 25.71
N ASP A 314 -4.98 16.10 26.35
CA ASP A 314 -5.09 16.74 27.65
C ASP A 314 -5.06 15.70 28.78
N LEU A 315 -3.97 15.71 29.54
CA LEU A 315 -3.75 14.80 30.66
C LEU A 315 -4.53 15.21 31.91
N ALA A 316 -4.98 16.47 31.98
CA ALA A 316 -5.76 17.00 33.09
C ALA A 316 -7.27 16.82 32.90
N ALA A 317 -7.72 16.51 31.68
CA ALA A 317 -9.11 16.17 31.37
C ALA A 317 -9.44 14.71 31.78
N GLY A 318 -10.69 14.46 32.18
CA GLY A 318 -11.18 13.12 32.52
C GLY A 318 -11.35 12.85 34.03
N PRO A 319 -11.23 11.58 34.48
CA PRO A 319 -10.96 10.38 33.68
C PRO A 319 -12.15 10.04 32.78
N VAL A 320 -11.87 9.58 31.57
CA VAL A 320 -12.87 9.10 30.59
C VAL A 320 -12.85 7.58 30.52
N ASP A 321 -13.96 7.01 30.06
CA ASP A 321 -14.13 5.57 29.86
C ASP A 321 -14.91 5.33 28.58
N TYR A 322 -14.46 4.35 27.79
CA TYR A 322 -15.10 3.94 26.54
C TYR A 322 -14.98 2.44 26.38
N GLY A 323 -15.99 1.81 25.80
CA GLY A 323 -15.84 0.45 25.32
C GLY A 323 -17.16 -0.31 25.34
N PRO A 324 -17.08 -1.62 25.12
CA PRO A 324 -18.22 -2.52 25.28
C PRO A 324 -18.77 -2.44 26.72
N ALA A 325 -20.09 -2.33 26.86
CA ALA A 325 -20.75 -2.16 28.16
C ALA A 325 -20.73 -3.44 29.02
N LEU A 326 -20.59 -4.62 28.39
CA LEU A 326 -20.64 -5.91 29.08
C LEU A 326 -19.41 -6.78 28.83
N SER A 327 -19.08 -7.01 27.56
CA SER A 327 -17.98 -7.89 27.17
C SER A 327 -17.50 -7.51 25.77
N GLY A 328 -16.18 -7.55 25.58
CA GLY A 328 -15.52 -7.28 24.31
C GLY A 328 -14.13 -6.71 24.54
N GLU A 329 -13.40 -6.49 23.44
CA GLU A 329 -12.05 -5.96 23.44
C GLU A 329 -12.04 -4.42 23.33
N GLY A 330 -10.88 -3.81 23.56
CA GLY A 330 -10.66 -2.38 23.41
C GLY A 330 -11.27 -1.49 24.49
N LEU A 331 -11.77 -2.07 25.59
CA LEU A 331 -12.28 -1.31 26.73
C LEU A 331 -11.18 -0.40 27.29
N LEU A 332 -11.46 0.89 27.32
CA LEU A 332 -10.78 1.90 28.10
C LEU A 332 -11.48 2.00 29.48
N PRO A 333 -10.98 1.32 30.53
CA PRO A 333 -11.65 1.33 31.82
C PRO A 333 -11.45 2.67 32.53
N ARG A 334 -12.37 2.99 33.45
CA ARG A 334 -12.12 4.03 34.45
C ARG A 334 -10.97 3.59 35.36
N GLY A 335 -9.93 4.40 35.51
CA GLY A 335 -8.88 4.19 36.52
C GLY A 335 -7.50 3.87 35.97
N GLU A 336 -6.74 3.04 36.69
CA GLU A 336 -5.28 3.16 36.76
C GLU A 336 -4.47 2.46 35.66
N PHE A 337 -5.12 1.75 34.72
CA PHE A 337 -4.43 0.86 33.79
C PHE A 337 -4.08 1.47 32.43
N HIS A 338 -4.81 2.49 31.98
CA HIS A 338 -4.58 3.10 30.67
C HIS A 338 -4.14 4.57 30.81
N PRO A 339 -3.13 5.06 30.06
CA PRO A 339 -2.61 6.43 30.23
C PRO A 339 -3.70 7.52 30.23
N LEU A 340 -4.67 7.46 29.31
CA LEU A 340 -5.78 8.42 29.26
C LEU A 340 -6.77 8.34 30.45
N ALA A 341 -6.80 7.22 31.16
CA ALA A 341 -7.68 7.01 32.32
C ALA A 341 -6.95 7.18 33.67
N SER A 342 -5.63 6.99 33.68
CA SER A 342 -4.82 6.86 34.88
C SER A 342 -4.01 8.09 35.26
N LEU A 343 -3.76 8.99 34.31
CA LEU A 343 -2.92 10.17 34.51
C LEU A 343 -3.65 11.35 35.17
N HIS A 344 -4.98 11.27 35.27
CA HIS A 344 -5.78 12.28 35.94
C HIS A 344 -5.65 12.18 37.48
N LYS A 345 -4.98 13.18 38.10
CA LYS A 345 -4.88 13.45 39.55
C LYS A 345 -4.03 12.51 40.42
N SER A 346 -3.49 11.40 39.92
CA SER A 346 -2.64 10.52 40.74
C SER A 346 -1.17 10.93 40.63
N PRO A 347 -0.48 11.29 41.74
CA PRO A 347 0.94 11.58 41.70
C PRO A 347 1.71 10.30 41.33
N ARG A 348 2.18 10.23 40.09
CA ARG A 348 3.06 9.14 39.62
C ARG A 348 4.52 9.59 39.69
N PRO A 349 5.44 8.67 40.01
CA PRO A 349 6.86 8.92 39.80
C PRO A 349 7.08 9.37 38.35
N GLU A 350 7.91 10.39 38.16
CA GLU A 350 8.08 11.04 36.87
C GLU A 350 8.46 10.07 35.75
N LYS A 351 9.36 9.12 36.02
CA LYS A 351 9.76 8.09 35.04
C LYS A 351 8.59 7.21 34.61
N ALA A 352 7.69 6.87 35.53
CA ALA A 352 6.50 6.07 35.21
C ALA A 352 5.52 6.88 34.35
N LEU A 353 5.28 8.14 34.71
CA LEU A 353 4.48 9.07 33.90
C LEU A 353 5.03 9.19 32.48
N LEU A 354 6.34 9.43 32.33
CA LEU A 354 6.97 9.59 31.01
C LEU A 354 6.99 8.29 30.20
N ALA A 355 7.07 7.13 30.85
CA ALA A 355 6.92 5.84 30.17
C ALA A 355 5.48 5.63 29.66
N ASP A 356 4.47 5.99 30.45
CA ASP A 356 3.06 5.95 30.03
C ASP A 356 2.80 6.91 28.86
N LEU A 357 3.39 8.11 28.90
CA LEU A 357 3.30 9.08 27.81
C LEU A 357 4.04 8.61 26.55
N ALA A 358 5.19 7.96 26.69
CA ALA A 358 5.88 7.35 25.55
C ALA A 358 5.01 6.27 24.90
N SER A 359 4.37 5.40 25.71
CA SER A 359 3.42 4.40 25.23
C SER A 359 2.24 5.04 24.49
N LEU A 360 1.69 6.15 25.01
CA LEU A 360 0.61 6.88 24.36
C LEU A 360 1.02 7.50 23.01
N VAL A 361 2.23 8.09 22.94
CA VAL A 361 2.80 8.62 21.69
C VAL A 361 3.04 7.50 20.68
N LEU A 362 3.52 6.33 21.13
CA LEU A 362 3.72 5.16 20.27
C LEU A 362 2.39 4.59 19.76
N SER A 363 1.35 4.55 20.60
CA SER A 363 -0.01 4.16 20.17
C SER A 363 -0.57 5.13 19.13
N ALA A 364 -0.37 6.43 19.32
CA ALA A 364 -0.74 7.45 18.34
C ALA A 364 0.04 7.26 17.03
N TYR A 365 1.36 7.02 17.12
CA TYR A 365 2.20 6.72 15.97
C TYR A 365 1.67 5.53 15.18
N GLN A 366 1.47 4.37 15.83
CA GLN A 366 1.02 3.14 15.19
C GLN A 366 -0.40 3.21 14.62
N THR A 367 -1.30 3.93 15.29
CA THR A 367 -2.73 3.93 14.92
C THR A 367 -3.12 5.09 14.02
N LEU A 368 -2.48 6.25 14.18
CA LEU A 368 -2.85 7.48 13.47
C LEU A 368 -1.85 7.86 12.39
N LEU A 369 -0.54 7.73 12.67
CA LEU A 369 0.50 8.20 11.76
C LEU A 369 0.96 7.13 10.78
N VAL A 370 1.01 5.87 11.23
CA VAL A 370 1.27 4.67 10.40
C VAL A 370 0.23 3.57 10.61
N PRO A 371 -1.08 3.85 10.47
CA PRO A 371 -2.10 2.81 10.57
C PRO A 371 -1.82 1.66 9.62
N SER A 372 -2.19 0.45 10.06
CA SER A 372 -2.27 -0.72 9.19
C SER A 372 -3.17 -0.43 7.98
N LEU A 373 -3.02 -1.16 6.88
CA LEU A 373 -3.87 -1.02 5.69
C LEU A 373 -5.01 -2.05 5.74
N ARG A 374 -6.26 -1.65 5.47
CA ARG A 374 -7.41 -2.57 5.54
C ARG A 374 -7.75 -3.25 4.22
N ILE A 375 -7.41 -2.64 3.09
CA ILE A 375 -7.67 -3.15 1.73
C ILE A 375 -6.54 -2.65 0.82
N SER A 376 -5.89 -3.56 0.08
CA SER A 376 -4.86 -3.20 -0.90
C SER A 376 -5.48 -2.61 -2.16
N LEU A 377 -5.03 -1.42 -2.56
CA LEU A 377 -5.59 -0.66 -3.67
C LEU A 377 -4.49 -0.06 -4.54
N PHE A 378 -4.71 -0.10 -5.85
CA PHE A 378 -3.83 0.51 -6.84
C PHE A 378 -4.33 1.90 -7.24
N LEU A 379 -3.43 2.69 -7.80
CA LEU A 379 -3.74 4.00 -8.32
C LEU A 379 -4.59 3.88 -9.59
N GLU A 380 -5.71 4.59 -9.61
CA GLU A 380 -6.65 4.63 -10.74
C GLU A 380 -6.93 6.09 -11.10
N SER A 381 -6.99 6.42 -12.39
CA SER A 381 -7.22 7.80 -12.85
C SER A 381 -8.66 8.27 -12.59
N MET A 382 -9.61 7.33 -12.61
CA MET A 382 -11.02 7.59 -12.40
C MET A 382 -11.55 6.76 -11.24
N LEU A 383 -12.15 7.44 -10.26
CA LEU A 383 -12.80 6.85 -9.10
C LEU A 383 -14.29 7.20 -9.16
N LEU A 384 -15.16 6.20 -9.28
CA LEU A 384 -16.61 6.38 -9.31
C LEU A 384 -17.24 5.73 -8.08
N ILE A 385 -17.98 6.52 -7.30
CA ILE A 385 -18.82 6.00 -6.22
C ILE A 385 -20.28 5.98 -6.70
N GLN A 386 -20.90 4.80 -6.66
CA GLN A 386 -22.29 4.60 -7.08
C GLN A 386 -23.17 4.36 -5.86
N PHE A 387 -23.99 5.34 -5.47
CA PHE A 387 -24.98 5.16 -4.41
C PHE A 387 -26.21 4.46 -4.98
N ILE A 388 -26.51 3.25 -4.53
CA ILE A 388 -27.66 2.47 -4.99
C ILE A 388 -28.60 2.31 -3.79
N ARG A 389 -29.65 3.14 -3.74
CA ARG A 389 -30.68 3.07 -2.69
C ARG A 389 -31.75 2.07 -3.08
N ILE A 390 -31.97 1.07 -2.24
CA ILE A 390 -33.00 0.05 -2.42
C ILE A 390 -34.08 0.30 -1.36
N HIS A 391 -35.31 0.63 -1.78
CA HIS A 391 -36.37 1.10 -0.88
C HIS A 391 -37.74 0.48 -1.19
N GLY A 392 -38.62 0.44 -0.19
CA GLY A 392 -39.99 -0.07 -0.31
C GLY A 392 -41.00 1.01 -0.69
N SER A 393 -40.88 2.20 -0.10
CA SER A 393 -41.80 3.32 -0.30
C SER A 393 -41.07 4.60 -0.72
N ASP A 394 -41.67 5.35 -1.65
CA ASP A 394 -41.16 6.64 -2.12
C ASP A 394 -41.31 7.75 -1.06
N ASN A 395 -42.20 7.57 -0.08
CA ASN A 395 -42.54 8.58 0.93
C ASN A 395 -41.63 8.59 2.17
N GLN A 396 -40.57 7.77 2.19
CA GLN A 396 -39.65 7.75 3.33
C GLN A 396 -38.67 8.92 3.27
N GLY A 397 -38.74 9.81 4.27
CA GLY A 397 -37.86 10.95 4.40
C GLY A 397 -36.38 10.55 4.33
N LEU A 398 -35.59 11.30 3.57
CA LEU A 398 -34.14 11.14 3.42
C LEU A 398 -33.35 11.69 4.63
N ALA A 399 -34.02 12.09 5.71
CA ALA A 399 -33.36 12.59 6.91
C ALA A 399 -32.33 11.58 7.43
N GLY A 400 -31.07 12.01 7.52
CA GLY A 400 -29.92 11.19 7.91
C GLY A 400 -29.21 10.45 6.76
N LEU A 401 -29.67 10.62 5.51
CA LEU A 401 -29.04 10.11 4.29
C LEU A 401 -28.95 11.25 3.27
N ASP A 402 -27.87 12.02 3.34
CA ASP A 402 -27.65 13.20 2.50
C ASP A 402 -26.46 12.96 1.56
N TRP A 403 -26.77 12.65 0.29
CA TRP A 403 -25.76 12.41 -0.74
C TRP A 403 -24.89 13.64 -0.97
N ALA A 404 -25.47 14.84 -1.04
CA ALA A 404 -24.72 16.06 -1.29
C ALA A 404 -23.71 16.32 -0.16
N PHE A 405 -24.12 16.10 1.09
CA PHE A 405 -23.22 16.21 2.24
C PHE A 405 -22.08 15.19 2.21
N ILE A 406 -22.38 13.92 1.89
CA ILE A 406 -21.36 12.85 1.79
C ILE A 406 -20.37 13.17 0.66
N GLU A 407 -20.88 13.56 -0.51
CA GLU A 407 -20.08 13.96 -1.66
C GLU A 407 -19.17 15.14 -1.33
N GLN A 408 -19.72 16.19 -0.72
CA GLN A 408 -18.96 17.37 -0.30
C GLN A 408 -17.86 16.98 0.69
N THR A 409 -18.20 16.18 1.70
CA THR A 409 -17.24 15.71 2.73
C THR A 409 -16.07 14.97 2.07
N LEU A 410 -16.33 14.08 1.11
CA LEU A 410 -15.29 13.31 0.42
C LEU A 410 -14.47 14.17 -0.55
N ARG A 411 -15.09 15.13 -1.24
CA ARG A 411 -14.41 16.05 -2.19
C ARG A 411 -13.48 17.04 -1.48
N GLU A 412 -13.95 17.67 -0.40
CA GLU A 412 -13.19 18.70 0.32
C GLU A 412 -12.04 18.13 1.17
N SER A 413 -12.00 16.81 1.35
CA SER A 413 -11.03 16.16 2.23
C SER A 413 -9.67 15.89 1.59
N ASP A 414 -9.44 16.25 0.32
CA ASP A 414 -8.14 16.05 -0.37
C ASP A 414 -7.62 14.60 -0.25
N LEU A 415 -8.50 13.63 -0.45
CA LEU A 415 -8.21 12.19 -0.31
C LEU A 415 -7.49 11.60 -1.52
N SER A 416 -7.70 12.22 -2.67
CA SER A 416 -7.20 11.78 -3.97
C SER A 416 -5.98 12.59 -4.40
N PHE A 417 -5.14 12.03 -5.26
CA PHE A 417 -4.11 12.80 -5.94
C PHE A 417 -4.77 13.80 -6.91
N LYS A 418 -4.11 14.93 -7.17
CA LYS A 418 -4.67 16.07 -7.93
C LYS A 418 -5.27 15.71 -9.28
N GLU A 419 -4.81 14.63 -9.91
CA GLU A 419 -5.24 14.25 -11.25
C GLU A 419 -6.24 13.09 -11.26
N GLN A 420 -6.56 12.51 -10.10
CA GLN A 420 -7.63 11.53 -10.00
C GLN A 420 -8.97 12.25 -10.04
N THR A 421 -9.84 11.82 -10.94
CA THR A 421 -11.19 12.35 -11.03
C THR A 421 -12.12 11.53 -10.14
N LEU A 422 -12.68 12.16 -9.11
CA LEU A 422 -13.70 11.57 -8.25
C LEU A 422 -15.10 11.94 -8.74
N LEU A 423 -15.86 10.93 -9.18
CA LEU A 423 -17.24 11.05 -9.62
C LEU A 423 -18.19 10.34 -8.66
N PHE A 424 -19.42 10.84 -8.63
CA PHE A 424 -20.51 10.26 -7.87
C PHE A 424 -21.71 10.10 -8.78
N LYS A 425 -22.40 8.96 -8.65
CA LYS A 425 -23.69 8.72 -9.28
C LYS A 425 -24.63 8.14 -8.24
N SER A 426 -25.89 8.53 -8.29
CA SER A 426 -26.94 8.01 -7.40
C SER A 426 -28.04 7.35 -8.22
N TYR A 427 -28.52 6.23 -7.71
CA TYR A 427 -29.54 5.38 -8.32
C TYR A 427 -30.54 4.96 -7.25
N SER A 428 -31.78 4.73 -7.68
CA SER A 428 -32.88 4.29 -6.81
C SER A 428 -33.51 3.04 -7.40
N VAL A 429 -33.74 2.04 -6.56
CA VAL A 429 -34.32 0.75 -6.92
C VAL A 429 -35.45 0.43 -5.96
N LYS A 430 -36.62 0.08 -6.48
CA LYS A 430 -37.73 -0.39 -5.64
C LYS A 430 -37.56 -1.88 -5.33
N TYR A 431 -37.87 -2.30 -4.10
CA TYR A 431 -37.88 -3.75 -3.78
C TYR A 431 -38.81 -4.56 -4.69
N SER A 432 -39.92 -3.97 -5.15
CA SER A 432 -40.84 -4.59 -6.11
C SER A 432 -40.21 -4.88 -7.48
N GLU A 433 -39.16 -4.15 -7.84
CA GLU A 433 -38.47 -4.24 -9.12
C GLU A 433 -37.17 -5.05 -9.01
N CYS A 434 -36.74 -5.38 -7.79
CA CYS A 434 -35.53 -6.15 -7.52
C CYS A 434 -35.82 -7.36 -6.60
N PRO A 435 -36.37 -8.46 -7.15
CA PRO A 435 -36.62 -9.69 -6.38
C PRO A 435 -35.35 -10.23 -5.69
N ILE A 436 -34.19 -10.09 -6.36
CA ILE A 436 -32.91 -10.53 -5.82
C ILE A 436 -32.47 -9.69 -4.61
N CYS A 437 -32.83 -8.41 -4.55
CA CYS A 437 -32.56 -7.56 -3.39
C CYS A 437 -33.37 -8.03 -2.17
N SER A 438 -34.66 -8.33 -2.36
CA SER A 438 -35.52 -8.88 -1.29
C SER A 438 -35.07 -10.26 -0.84
N PHE A 439 -34.72 -11.14 -1.79
CA PHE A 439 -34.18 -12.47 -1.49
C PHE A 439 -32.89 -12.37 -0.67
N SER A 440 -31.98 -11.46 -1.03
CA SER A 440 -30.69 -11.29 -0.36
C SER A 440 -30.84 -10.86 1.10
N ILE A 441 -31.79 -9.97 1.40
CA ILE A 441 -32.12 -9.58 2.78
C ILE A 441 -32.72 -10.76 3.55
N ALA A 442 -33.73 -11.42 3.00
CA ALA A 442 -34.38 -12.54 3.69
C ALA A 442 -33.40 -13.68 3.99
N LYS A 443 -32.49 -13.97 3.06
CA LYS A 443 -31.52 -15.05 3.19
C LYS A 443 -30.36 -14.74 4.14
N SER A 444 -30.03 -13.46 4.31
CA SER A 444 -28.94 -13.00 5.19
C SER A 444 -29.40 -12.63 6.59
N MET A 445 -30.71 -12.72 6.88
CA MET A 445 -31.29 -12.39 8.17
C MET A 445 -31.00 -13.48 9.20
N ASN A 446 -30.48 -13.09 10.36
CA ASN A 446 -30.24 -13.96 11.50
C ASN A 446 -30.78 -13.32 12.78
N SER A 447 -31.04 -14.14 13.80
CA SER A 447 -31.45 -13.67 15.13
C SER A 447 -30.33 -13.88 16.15
N TYR A 448 -30.21 -12.98 17.12
CA TYR A 448 -29.34 -13.13 18.28
C TYR A 448 -30.08 -12.68 19.55
N THR A 449 -29.57 -13.10 20.70
CA THR A 449 -30.08 -12.66 22.00
C THR A 449 -29.01 -11.84 22.69
N SER A 450 -29.31 -10.58 23.00
CA SER A 450 -28.47 -9.72 23.83
C SER A 450 -29.02 -9.65 25.24
N ARG A 451 -28.12 -9.39 26.19
CA ARG A 451 -28.43 -9.15 27.59
C ARG A 451 -28.16 -7.69 27.85
N PHE A 452 -29.12 -6.95 28.38
CA PHE A 452 -28.92 -5.56 28.83
C PHE A 452 -29.04 -5.50 30.35
N LEU A 453 -28.11 -4.77 30.97
CA LEU A 453 -28.16 -4.47 32.40
C LEU A 453 -28.68 -3.05 32.57
N PHE A 454 -29.99 -2.93 32.77
CA PHE A 454 -30.60 -1.70 33.26
C PHE A 454 -30.61 -1.77 34.80
N GLU A 455 -31.78 -1.91 35.43
CA GLU A 455 -31.87 -2.24 36.86
C GLU A 455 -31.79 -3.75 37.11
N ASN A 456 -32.33 -4.54 36.19
CA ASN A 456 -32.26 -6.00 36.15
C ASN A 456 -31.78 -6.46 34.77
N TYR A 457 -31.24 -7.68 34.70
CA TYR A 457 -30.83 -8.26 33.43
C TYR A 457 -32.06 -8.59 32.56
N THR A 458 -32.15 -7.92 31.42
CA THR A 458 -33.21 -8.13 30.42
C THR A 458 -32.60 -8.82 29.19
N LEU A 459 -33.22 -9.91 28.73
CA LEU A 459 -32.84 -10.56 27.48
C LEU A 459 -33.70 -10.01 26.34
N ILE A 460 -33.07 -9.55 25.27
CA ILE A 460 -33.74 -9.03 24.08
C ILE A 460 -33.32 -9.88 22.89
N VAL A 461 -34.30 -10.43 22.17
CA VAL A 461 -34.06 -11.12 20.90
C VAL A 461 -34.13 -10.10 19.77
N SER A 462 -33.03 -9.92 19.08
CA SER A 462 -32.86 -8.95 18.00
C SER A 462 -32.47 -9.65 16.71
N GLU A 463 -32.78 -9.03 15.58
CA GLU A 463 -32.45 -9.50 14.24
C GLU A 463 -31.27 -8.69 13.69
N TYR A 464 -30.43 -9.32 12.88
CA TYR A 464 -29.31 -8.68 12.21
C TYR A 464 -29.07 -9.30 10.83
N LEU A 465 -28.40 -8.56 9.96
CA LEU A 465 -27.98 -9.04 8.65
C LEU A 465 -26.52 -9.47 8.68
N ASP A 466 -26.24 -10.69 8.24
CA ASP A 466 -24.86 -11.17 8.05
C ASP A 466 -24.28 -10.49 6.81
N SER A 467 -23.32 -9.58 7.02
CA SER A 467 -22.76 -8.76 5.95
C SER A 467 -21.95 -9.59 4.94
N LYS A 468 -21.30 -10.66 5.38
CA LYS A 468 -20.48 -11.53 4.51
C LYS A 468 -21.36 -12.40 3.63
N HIS A 469 -22.46 -12.92 4.17
CA HIS A 469 -23.44 -13.65 3.39
C HIS A 469 -24.10 -12.74 2.37
N LEU A 470 -24.52 -11.55 2.81
CA LEU A 470 -25.14 -10.55 1.94
C LEU A 470 -24.21 -10.12 0.80
N SER A 471 -22.94 -9.80 1.08
CA SER A 471 -21.99 -9.39 0.04
C SER A 471 -21.75 -10.48 -1.00
N LYS A 472 -21.71 -11.76 -0.58
CA LYS A 472 -21.59 -12.89 -1.51
C LYS A 472 -22.79 -12.98 -2.46
N LEU A 473 -24.01 -12.78 -1.96
CA LEU A 473 -25.23 -12.81 -2.77
C LEU A 473 -25.27 -11.63 -3.76
N LEU A 474 -24.89 -10.43 -3.30
CA LEU A 474 -24.85 -9.23 -4.16
C LEU A 474 -23.80 -9.36 -5.26
N ARG A 475 -22.60 -9.88 -4.94
CA ARG A 475 -21.55 -10.11 -5.94
C ARG A 475 -22.02 -11.06 -7.05
N GLY A 476 -22.76 -12.11 -6.69
CA GLY A 476 -23.33 -13.05 -7.66
C GLY A 476 -24.44 -12.47 -8.54
N SER A 477 -25.01 -11.33 -8.14
CA SER A 477 -26.25 -10.79 -8.74
C SER A 477 -26.10 -9.36 -9.26
N LEU A 478 -24.86 -8.86 -9.38
CA LEU A 478 -24.57 -7.46 -9.68
C LEU A 478 -25.24 -6.99 -10.98
N ALA A 479 -25.20 -7.81 -12.03
CA ALA A 479 -25.78 -7.48 -13.33
C ALA A 479 -27.32 -7.30 -13.26
N GLU A 480 -28.01 -8.13 -12.46
CA GLU A 480 -29.45 -8.02 -12.29
C GLU A 480 -29.84 -6.76 -11.51
N ILE A 481 -29.06 -6.43 -10.48
CA ILE A 481 -29.26 -5.22 -9.68
C ILE A 481 -28.99 -3.97 -10.54
N HIS A 482 -27.92 -3.98 -11.35
CA HIS A 482 -27.61 -2.89 -12.28
C HIS A 482 -28.73 -2.69 -13.30
N ARG A 483 -29.28 -3.77 -13.86
CA ARG A 483 -30.44 -3.70 -14.75
C ARG A 483 -31.66 -3.10 -14.05
N ALA A 484 -31.95 -3.53 -12.82
CA ALA A 484 -33.05 -2.97 -12.03
C ALA A 484 -32.83 -1.48 -11.69
N ALA A 485 -31.58 -1.06 -11.53
CA ALA A 485 -31.19 0.33 -11.29
C ALA A 485 -31.10 1.21 -12.54
N GLY A 486 -31.29 0.64 -13.74
CA GLY A 486 -31.11 1.36 -15.01
C GLY A 486 -29.67 1.79 -15.28
N ILE A 487 -28.68 1.07 -14.74
CA ILE A 487 -27.26 1.38 -14.93
C ILE A 487 -26.80 0.76 -16.25
N THR A 488 -26.49 1.60 -17.24
CA THR A 488 -26.07 1.19 -18.58
C THR A 488 -24.63 1.57 -18.92
N ASP A 489 -23.97 2.38 -18.10
CA ASP A 489 -22.68 2.97 -18.43
C ASP A 489 -21.52 2.01 -18.13
N ASP A 490 -20.77 1.64 -19.17
CA ASP A 490 -19.42 1.09 -19.02
C ASP A 490 -18.48 2.24 -18.64
N VAL A 491 -18.23 2.37 -17.33
CA VAL A 491 -17.31 3.37 -16.81
C VAL A 491 -15.93 2.75 -16.67
N TYR A 492 -14.92 3.37 -17.31
CA TYR A 492 -13.52 3.00 -17.14
C TYR A 492 -13.00 3.46 -15.77
N GLY A 493 -12.21 2.63 -15.09
CA GLY A 493 -11.62 2.93 -13.78
C GLY A 493 -12.28 2.18 -12.62
N LYS A 494 -12.01 2.64 -11.39
CA LYS A 494 -12.49 1.96 -10.17
C LYS A 494 -13.90 2.41 -9.83
N VAL A 495 -14.84 1.47 -9.88
CA VAL A 495 -16.23 1.66 -9.45
C VAL A 495 -16.45 1.05 -8.07
N LEU A 496 -16.99 1.82 -7.14
CA LEU A 496 -17.41 1.36 -5.82
C LEU A 496 -18.93 1.51 -5.66
N PRO A 497 -19.70 0.42 -5.77
CA PRO A 497 -21.11 0.42 -5.42
C PRO A 497 -21.31 0.50 -3.90
N VAL A 498 -22.16 1.42 -3.47
CA VAL A 498 -22.62 1.61 -2.10
C VAL A 498 -24.11 1.24 -2.07
N PHE A 499 -24.40 0.01 -1.67
CA PHE A 499 -25.76 -0.49 -1.55
C PHE A 499 -26.38 -0.03 -0.24
N VAL A 500 -27.46 0.74 -0.31
CA VAL A 500 -28.21 1.22 0.85
C VAL A 500 -29.57 0.55 0.89
N PHE A 501 -29.72 -0.44 1.77
CA PHE A 501 -30.97 -1.12 2.04
C PHE A 501 -31.80 -0.30 3.03
N ASP A 502 -32.74 0.48 2.48
CA ASP A 502 -33.71 1.27 3.25
C ASP A 502 -34.92 0.38 3.55
N LEU A 503 -34.89 -0.26 4.72
CA LEU A 503 -35.86 -1.27 5.12
C LEU A 503 -37.09 -0.65 5.77
N ASP A 504 -38.26 -1.07 5.33
CA ASP A 504 -39.57 -0.69 5.88
C ASP A 504 -39.90 -1.46 7.18
N TYR A 505 -38.88 -1.80 7.98
CA TYR A 505 -39.02 -2.52 9.24
C TYR A 505 -39.04 -1.58 10.44
N ASP A 506 -39.96 -1.85 11.37
CA ASP A 506 -40.07 -1.11 12.64
C ASP A 506 -39.03 -1.56 13.68
N LYS A 507 -38.55 -2.81 13.57
CA LYS A 507 -37.39 -3.30 14.32
C LYS A 507 -36.10 -2.74 13.72
N ILE A 508 -35.14 -2.41 14.58
CA ILE A 508 -33.81 -1.97 14.15
C ILE A 508 -33.00 -3.19 13.72
N ILE A 509 -32.42 -3.10 12.52
CA ILE A 509 -31.57 -4.13 11.96
C ILE A 509 -30.22 -3.51 11.62
N PHE A 510 -29.16 -4.11 12.16
CA PHE A 510 -27.78 -3.77 11.85
C PHE A 510 -27.09 -4.88 11.07
N LEU A 511 -25.97 -4.54 10.44
CA LEU A 511 -25.02 -5.48 9.87
C LEU A 511 -24.15 -6.03 10.99
N ASP A 512 -24.03 -7.35 11.06
CA ASP A 512 -23.22 -8.06 12.05
C ASP A 512 -23.46 -7.57 13.49
N ARG A 513 -24.73 -7.28 13.81
CA ARG A 513 -25.25 -6.80 15.11
C ARG A 513 -24.90 -5.35 15.49
N PHE A 514 -23.79 -4.81 15.01
CA PHE A 514 -23.26 -3.53 15.51
C PHE A 514 -23.15 -2.42 14.46
N HIS A 515 -23.11 -2.76 13.17
CA HIS A 515 -22.69 -1.83 12.12
C HIS A 515 -23.88 -1.33 11.30
N GLN A 516 -23.94 -0.02 11.06
CA GLN A 516 -24.85 0.55 10.07
C GLN A 516 -24.32 0.36 8.64
N ALA A 517 -22.99 0.32 8.50
CA ALA A 517 -22.31 0.16 7.22
C ALA A 517 -21.09 -0.74 7.37
N VAL A 518 -20.86 -1.62 6.40
CA VAL A 518 -19.69 -2.50 6.33
C VAL A 518 -19.02 -2.35 4.97
N ALA A 519 -17.70 -2.18 5.02
CA ALA A 519 -16.83 -2.03 3.86
C ALA A 519 -16.25 -3.38 3.42
N PHE A 520 -16.36 -3.68 2.13
CA PHE A 520 -15.67 -4.78 1.45
C PHE A 520 -14.73 -4.23 0.38
N ARG A 521 -13.89 -5.09 -0.22
CA ARG A 521 -12.94 -4.68 -1.27
C ARG A 521 -13.62 -4.04 -2.48
N ASP A 522 -14.81 -4.53 -2.83
CA ASP A 522 -15.52 -4.25 -4.08
C ASP A 522 -16.89 -3.59 -3.89
N MET A 523 -17.34 -3.40 -2.64
CA MET A 523 -18.64 -2.79 -2.34
C MET A 523 -18.71 -2.25 -0.91
N VAL A 524 -19.68 -1.38 -0.66
CA VAL A 524 -20.12 -1.00 0.69
C VAL A 524 -21.57 -1.39 0.84
N ILE A 525 -21.92 -1.99 1.97
CA ILE A 525 -23.29 -2.36 2.31
C ILE A 525 -23.73 -1.52 3.50
N VAL A 526 -24.91 -0.93 3.39
CA VAL A 526 -25.49 -0.03 4.40
C VAL A 526 -26.93 -0.46 4.65
N VAL A 527 -27.34 -0.45 5.91
CA VAL A 527 -28.70 -0.80 6.32
C VAL A 527 -29.32 0.34 7.11
N ARG A 528 -30.57 0.64 6.80
CA ARG A 528 -31.41 1.61 7.50
C ARG A 528 -32.74 0.98 7.84
N SER A 529 -33.24 1.25 9.04
CA SER A 529 -34.57 0.83 9.50
C SER A 529 -35.44 2.05 9.87
N ARG A 530 -36.74 1.86 10.09
CA ARG A 530 -37.67 2.97 10.35
C ARG A 530 -37.42 3.65 11.71
N ASN A 531 -37.10 2.87 12.73
CA ASN A 531 -36.91 3.38 14.08
C ASN A 531 -35.62 4.24 14.16
N PRO A 532 -35.70 5.47 14.68
CA PRO A 532 -34.60 6.43 14.64
C PRO A 532 -33.45 6.14 15.62
N GLN A 533 -33.69 5.42 16.72
CA GLN A 533 -32.69 5.32 17.80
C GLN A 533 -32.72 3.95 18.49
N THR A 534 -31.55 3.50 18.94
CA THR A 534 -31.41 2.35 19.83
C THR A 534 -30.27 2.56 20.82
N VAL A 535 -30.41 1.92 21.98
CA VAL A 535 -29.30 1.72 22.91
C VAL A 535 -28.31 0.76 22.22
N SER A 536 -27.03 1.13 22.20
CA SER A 536 -25.96 0.28 21.69
C SER A 536 -25.34 -0.55 22.82
N ASP A 537 -24.57 -1.58 22.44
CA ASP A 537 -23.80 -2.39 23.37
C ASP A 537 -22.51 -1.69 23.87
N TYR A 538 -22.33 -0.42 23.52
CA TYR A 538 -21.21 0.40 23.95
C TYR A 538 -21.62 1.37 25.06
N SER A 539 -20.66 1.68 25.93
CA SER A 539 -20.80 2.73 26.94
C SER A 539 -19.65 3.72 26.83
N CYS A 540 -19.95 4.97 27.11
CA CYS A 540 -18.96 6.01 27.30
C CYS A 540 -19.32 6.91 28.47
N ASN A 541 -18.31 7.35 29.20
CA ASN A 541 -18.46 8.30 30.30
C ASN A 541 -19.51 7.81 31.33
N GLY A 542 -19.62 6.48 31.52
CA GLY A 542 -20.55 5.82 32.45
C GLY A 542 -22.01 5.80 32.01
N ARG A 543 -22.29 6.01 30.73
CA ARG A 543 -23.63 5.92 30.14
C ARG A 543 -23.59 5.05 28.89
N HIS A 544 -24.68 4.35 28.58
CA HIS A 544 -24.81 3.65 27.31
C HIS A 544 -24.82 4.65 26.15
N VAL A 545 -24.13 4.32 25.06
CA VAL A 545 -24.15 5.11 23.82
C VAL A 545 -25.46 4.86 23.10
N ILE A 546 -26.18 5.94 22.76
CA ILE A 546 -27.38 5.89 21.93
C ILE A 546 -26.99 6.10 20.47
N THR A 547 -27.27 5.10 19.63
CA THR A 547 -27.01 5.18 18.18
C THR A 547 -28.22 5.76 17.46
N ASN A 548 -28.00 6.79 16.65
CA ASN A 548 -28.99 7.29 15.70
C ASN A 548 -29.00 6.39 14.46
N ALA A 549 -29.86 5.38 14.47
CA ALA A 549 -29.93 4.36 13.43
C ALA A 549 -30.26 4.93 12.04
N ARG A 550 -30.92 6.09 11.97
CA ARG A 550 -31.26 6.75 10.69
C ARG A 550 -30.19 7.68 10.14
N ASN A 551 -29.23 8.11 10.96
CA ASN A 551 -28.10 8.92 10.49
C ASN A 551 -27.00 8.00 9.95
N LEU A 552 -26.90 7.92 8.63
CA LEU A 552 -25.96 7.05 7.92
C LEU A 552 -24.73 7.80 7.41
N ASN A 553 -24.75 9.13 7.35
CA ASN A 553 -23.70 9.93 6.70
C ASN A 553 -22.30 9.55 7.20
N ARG A 554 -22.10 9.51 8.53
CA ARG A 554 -20.83 9.10 9.15
C ARG A 554 -20.42 7.68 8.75
N ALA A 555 -21.34 6.73 8.87
CA ALA A 555 -21.07 5.32 8.62
C ALA A 555 -20.72 5.05 7.14
N ILE A 556 -21.39 5.75 6.22
CA ILE A 556 -21.09 5.71 4.78
C ILE A 556 -19.71 6.29 4.51
N VAL A 557 -19.40 7.49 5.02
CA VAL A 557 -18.07 8.11 4.84
C VAL A 557 -16.96 7.18 5.35
N GLY A 558 -17.08 6.64 6.56
CA GLY A 558 -16.10 5.71 7.12
C GLY A 558 -15.96 4.41 6.31
N SER A 559 -17.05 3.87 5.77
CA SER A 559 -16.99 2.63 4.97
C SER A 559 -16.41 2.87 3.57
N VAL A 560 -16.74 4.00 2.95
CA VAL A 560 -16.16 4.40 1.66
C VAL A 560 -14.66 4.64 1.81
N LEU A 561 -14.19 5.27 2.90
CA LEU A 561 -12.75 5.45 3.16
C LEU A 561 -11.98 4.12 3.18
N GLN A 562 -12.56 3.08 3.77
CA GLN A 562 -11.98 1.74 3.80
C GLN A 562 -11.91 1.13 2.39
N SER A 563 -13.02 1.08 1.65
CA SER A 563 -13.08 0.42 0.34
C SER A 563 -12.38 1.19 -0.79
N MET A 564 -12.48 2.52 -0.75
CA MET A 564 -11.98 3.37 -1.83
C MET A 564 -10.49 3.74 -1.67
N TRP A 565 -10.01 3.91 -0.44
CA TRP A 565 -8.62 4.33 -0.14
C TRP A 565 -7.88 3.45 0.89
N GLY A 566 -8.49 2.34 1.35
CA GLY A 566 -7.81 1.37 2.22
C GLY A 566 -7.58 1.89 3.64
N VAL A 567 -8.20 3.02 4.01
CA VAL A 567 -8.03 3.67 5.31
C VAL A 567 -8.60 2.78 6.40
N THR A 568 -7.79 2.43 7.39
CA THR A 568 -8.21 1.58 8.50
C THR A 568 -8.96 2.39 9.56
N PRO A 569 -10.03 1.85 10.16
CA PRO A 569 -10.69 2.50 11.29
C PRO A 569 -9.72 2.76 12.45
N THR A 570 -9.89 3.90 13.12
CA THR A 570 -8.94 4.35 14.16
C THR A 570 -8.92 3.49 15.43
N HIS A 571 -9.80 2.48 15.57
CA HIS A 571 -9.71 1.50 16.64
C HIS A 571 -9.08 0.17 16.23
N LEU A 572 -8.57 0.03 15.02
CA LEU A 572 -8.08 -1.25 14.52
C LEU A 572 -6.63 -1.16 14.09
N THR A 573 -5.85 -2.11 14.58
CA THR A 573 -4.44 -2.28 14.23
C THR A 573 -4.14 -3.76 14.07
N TRP A 574 -3.15 -4.10 13.25
CA TRP A 574 -2.61 -5.45 13.18
C TRP A 574 -1.45 -5.59 14.16
N SER A 575 -1.51 -6.56 15.08
CA SER A 575 -0.38 -6.93 15.93
C SER A 575 0.30 -8.18 15.37
N GLN A 576 1.60 -8.07 15.12
CA GLN A 576 2.41 -9.20 14.68
C GLN A 576 2.60 -10.21 15.82
N GLU A 577 2.73 -9.72 17.05
CA GLU A 577 2.95 -10.51 18.27
C GLU A 577 1.75 -11.41 18.56
N HIS A 578 0.53 -10.86 18.41
CA HIS A 578 -0.71 -11.61 18.60
C HIS A 578 -1.18 -12.32 17.32
N ASN A 579 -0.50 -12.09 16.19
CA ASN A 579 -0.90 -12.56 14.86
C ASN A 579 -2.40 -12.36 14.58
N SER A 580 -2.93 -11.21 14.99
CA SER A 580 -4.36 -10.90 14.95
C SER A 580 -4.61 -9.40 14.87
N THR A 581 -5.83 -9.04 14.47
CA THR A 581 -6.29 -7.65 14.49
C THR A 581 -6.74 -7.31 15.89
N MET A 582 -6.13 -6.28 16.47
CA MET A 582 -6.44 -5.78 17.80
C MET A 582 -7.46 -4.64 17.72
N VAL A 583 -8.32 -4.56 18.74
CA VAL A 583 -9.28 -3.47 18.92
C VAL A 583 -8.83 -2.57 20.06
N ASP A 584 -8.68 -1.28 19.80
CA ASP A 584 -8.37 -0.25 20.80
C ASP A 584 -9.19 1.03 20.57
N TYR A 585 -10.15 1.31 21.44
CA TYR A 585 -11.03 2.48 21.28
C TYR A 585 -10.43 3.82 21.72
N THR A 586 -9.16 3.85 22.16
CA THR A 586 -8.44 5.08 22.54
C THR A 586 -8.59 6.20 21.53
N TRP A 587 -8.51 5.87 20.24
CA TRP A 587 -8.56 6.83 19.13
C TRP A 587 -9.90 6.85 18.38
N SER A 588 -10.97 6.33 18.97
CA SER A 588 -12.33 6.35 18.40
C SER A 588 -13.18 7.55 18.84
N VAL A 589 -12.54 8.60 19.34
CA VAL A 589 -13.14 9.87 19.73
C VAL A 589 -12.46 11.02 18.98
N GLY A 590 -13.06 12.21 18.98
CA GLY A 590 -12.52 13.37 18.26
C GLY A 590 -12.92 13.38 16.78
N GLN A 591 -12.05 13.92 15.92
CA GLN A 591 -12.35 14.12 14.50
C GLN A 591 -12.07 12.86 13.67
N THR A 592 -12.98 11.89 13.78
CA THR A 592 -12.91 10.61 13.06
C THR A 592 -14.31 10.13 12.70
N PRO A 593 -14.56 9.63 11.47
CA PRO A 593 -15.81 8.98 11.11
C PRO A 593 -15.90 7.53 11.60
N PHE A 594 -14.89 7.06 12.33
CA PHE A 594 -14.76 5.68 12.76
C PHE A 594 -15.13 5.47 14.23
N GLY A 595 -15.60 4.26 14.52
CA GLY A 595 -15.94 3.84 15.87
C GLY A 595 -17.29 4.38 16.36
N PRO A 596 -17.77 3.90 17.51
CA PRO A 596 -19.07 4.27 18.06
C PRO A 596 -19.04 5.55 18.91
N PHE A 597 -17.86 6.09 19.22
CA PHE A 597 -17.70 7.18 20.21
C PHE A 597 -17.50 8.57 19.61
N SER A 598 -17.37 8.69 18.28
CA SER A 598 -17.33 9.99 17.59
C SER A 598 -18.50 10.14 16.62
N GLU A 599 -19.30 11.20 16.75
CA GLU A 599 -20.41 11.50 15.85
C GLU A 599 -20.03 12.40 14.66
N LEU A 600 -18.74 12.74 14.51
CA LEU A 600 -18.27 13.60 13.44
C LEU A 600 -18.09 12.82 12.13
N SER A 601 -18.56 13.41 11.03
CA SER A 601 -18.27 12.91 9.68
C SER A 601 -17.10 13.64 9.01
N SER A 602 -16.59 14.71 9.63
CA SER A 602 -15.43 15.46 9.13
C SER A 602 -14.15 14.65 9.31
N LEU A 603 -13.21 14.80 8.38
CA LEU A 603 -11.96 14.05 8.36
C LEU A 603 -10.81 14.86 8.95
N SER A 604 -9.97 14.20 9.74
CA SER A 604 -8.69 14.74 10.23
C SER A 604 -7.55 14.40 9.26
N PHE A 605 -6.38 14.97 9.49
CA PHE A 605 -5.17 14.66 8.70
C PHE A 605 -4.89 13.14 8.66
N VAL A 606 -5.28 12.41 9.71
CA VAL A 606 -5.09 10.95 9.83
C VAL A 606 -5.70 10.20 8.64
N GLN A 607 -6.95 10.50 8.30
CA GLN A 607 -7.62 9.82 7.18
C GLN A 607 -7.07 10.30 5.83
N LYS A 608 -6.71 11.58 5.71
CA LYS A 608 -6.18 12.18 4.48
C LYS A 608 -4.81 11.61 4.10
N ASP A 609 -3.88 11.63 5.06
CA ASP A 609 -2.53 11.12 4.86
C ASP A 609 -2.55 9.61 4.66
N ALA A 610 -3.37 8.86 5.41
CA ALA A 610 -3.53 7.42 5.20
C ALA A 610 -4.04 7.10 3.78
N ALA A 611 -5.02 7.86 3.25
CA ALA A 611 -5.56 7.63 1.91
C ALA A 611 -4.49 7.72 0.82
N LYS A 612 -3.67 8.78 0.84
CA LYS A 612 -2.58 8.97 -0.14
C LYS A 612 -1.42 8.00 0.08
N ARG A 613 -1.01 7.81 1.35
CA ARG A 613 0.10 6.92 1.72
C ARG A 613 -0.18 5.47 1.34
N ASN A 614 -1.41 4.98 1.55
CA ASN A 614 -1.76 3.58 1.29
C ASN A 614 -1.56 3.21 -0.19
N VAL A 615 -1.98 4.08 -1.10
CA VAL A 615 -1.80 3.88 -2.56
C VAL A 615 -0.31 3.82 -2.91
N LEU A 616 0.49 4.73 -2.35
CA LEU A 616 1.95 4.75 -2.56
C LEU A 616 2.62 3.50 -2.01
N LEU A 617 2.27 3.06 -0.80
CA LEU A 617 2.87 1.89 -0.17
C LEU A 617 2.58 0.61 -0.94
N ILE A 618 1.34 0.40 -1.39
CA ILE A 618 0.96 -0.77 -2.17
C ILE A 618 1.66 -0.77 -3.53
N SER A 619 1.69 0.38 -4.20
CA SER A 619 2.32 0.48 -5.52
C SER A 619 3.83 0.31 -5.42
N LEU A 620 4.48 0.93 -4.42
CA LEU A 620 5.91 0.76 -4.16
C LEU A 620 6.26 -0.69 -3.79
N ASN A 621 5.41 -1.35 -2.99
CA ASN A 621 5.57 -2.78 -2.70
C ASN A 621 5.54 -3.60 -3.99
N TYR A 622 4.59 -3.32 -4.89
CA TYR A 622 4.51 -3.98 -6.19
C TYR A 622 5.75 -3.71 -7.07
N SER A 623 6.20 -2.46 -7.19
CA SER A 623 7.38 -2.10 -8.00
C SER A 623 8.66 -2.75 -7.45
N ILE A 624 8.82 -2.82 -6.11
CA ILE A 624 9.96 -3.51 -5.48
C ILE A 624 9.89 -5.02 -5.71
N THR A 625 8.76 -5.66 -5.45
CA THR A 625 8.61 -7.12 -5.68
C THR A 625 8.84 -7.46 -7.16
N SER A 626 8.31 -6.66 -8.08
CA SER A 626 8.55 -6.82 -9.52
C SER A 626 10.04 -6.67 -9.87
N ALA A 627 10.73 -5.68 -9.30
CA ALA A 627 12.17 -5.53 -9.49
C ALA A 627 12.97 -6.74 -8.94
N ILE A 628 12.51 -7.35 -7.84
CA ILE A 628 13.10 -8.59 -7.29
C ILE A 628 12.87 -9.75 -8.27
N ASP A 629 11.64 -9.96 -8.73
CA ASP A 629 11.29 -11.02 -9.69
C ASP A 629 12.12 -10.90 -10.98
N LEU A 630 12.34 -9.67 -11.45
CA LEU A 630 13.21 -9.37 -12.57
C LEU A 630 14.65 -9.82 -12.33
N LEU A 631 15.22 -9.50 -11.16
CA LEU A 631 16.58 -9.92 -10.80
C LEU A 631 16.71 -11.44 -10.65
N GLU A 632 15.72 -12.10 -10.06
CA GLU A 632 15.69 -13.56 -9.89
C GLU A 632 15.57 -14.26 -11.25
N SER A 633 14.72 -13.75 -12.13
CA SER A 633 14.61 -14.24 -13.52
C SER A 633 15.93 -14.11 -14.26
N MET A 634 16.64 -12.99 -14.12
CA MET A 634 17.97 -12.82 -14.73
C MET A 634 19.00 -13.82 -14.20
N GLU A 635 19.00 -14.07 -12.89
CA GLU A 635 19.92 -15.04 -12.27
C GLU A 635 19.65 -16.45 -12.77
N ALA A 636 18.37 -16.85 -12.88
CA ALA A 636 17.96 -18.14 -13.43
C ALA A 636 18.46 -18.38 -14.87
N HIS A 637 18.63 -17.32 -15.66
CA HIS A 637 19.13 -17.37 -17.04
C HIS A 637 20.67 -17.16 -17.14
N GLY A 638 21.41 -17.35 -16.05
CA GLY A 638 22.87 -17.30 -16.03
C GLY A 638 23.48 -15.92 -15.76
N GLY A 639 22.67 -14.98 -15.29
CA GLY A 639 23.08 -13.64 -14.84
C GLY A 639 23.26 -12.62 -15.96
N TYR A 640 23.36 -11.34 -15.58
CA TYR A 640 23.35 -10.21 -16.53
C TYR A 640 24.48 -10.26 -17.58
N ARG A 641 25.65 -10.82 -17.26
CA ARG A 641 26.81 -10.88 -18.18
C ARG A 641 26.61 -11.88 -19.32
N LYS A 642 25.90 -12.98 -19.06
CA LYS A 642 25.63 -14.00 -20.07
C LYS A 642 24.39 -13.65 -20.89
N LEU A 643 23.41 -13.06 -20.23
CA LEU A 643 22.13 -12.71 -20.83
C LEU A 643 22.22 -11.47 -21.74
N LEU A 644 22.92 -10.42 -21.29
CA LEU A 644 22.91 -9.13 -21.98
C LEU A 644 24.17 -8.90 -22.82
N LYS A 645 23.99 -8.74 -24.14
CA LYS A 645 25.04 -8.27 -25.07
C LYS A 645 25.48 -6.83 -24.71
N ASN A 646 26.69 -6.42 -25.13
CA ASN A 646 27.33 -5.16 -24.71
C ASN A 646 26.42 -3.91 -24.72
N SER A 647 25.67 -3.64 -25.79
CA SER A 647 24.79 -2.46 -25.86
C SER A 647 23.61 -2.53 -24.89
N ARG A 648 22.93 -3.68 -24.81
CA ARG A 648 21.81 -3.94 -23.88
C ARG A 648 22.27 -3.93 -22.42
N TYR A 649 23.49 -4.39 -22.16
CA TYR A 649 24.08 -4.33 -20.83
C TYR A 649 24.27 -2.88 -20.36
N VAL A 650 24.78 -1.99 -21.23
CA VAL A 650 24.94 -0.57 -20.88
C VAL A 650 23.59 0.08 -20.59
N GLU A 651 22.58 -0.16 -21.43
CA GLU A 651 21.23 0.37 -21.18
C GLU A 651 20.64 -0.15 -19.86
N PHE A 652 20.75 -1.46 -19.61
CA PHE A 652 20.31 -2.06 -18.36
C PHE A 652 20.95 -1.40 -17.14
N VAL A 653 22.27 -1.22 -17.14
CA VAL A 653 22.99 -0.57 -16.03
C VAL A 653 22.49 0.85 -15.81
N GLN A 654 22.33 1.63 -16.88
CA GLN A 654 21.88 3.02 -16.78
C GLN A 654 20.45 3.10 -16.22
N ARG A 655 19.53 2.28 -16.73
CA ARG A 655 18.13 2.24 -16.29
C ARG A 655 17.99 1.69 -14.87
N TRP A 656 18.76 0.67 -14.50
CA TRP A 656 18.79 0.13 -13.13
C TRP A 656 19.21 1.18 -12.11
N ASN A 657 20.28 1.92 -12.41
CA ASN A 657 20.75 2.98 -11.53
C ASN A 657 19.78 4.16 -11.45
N LEU A 658 19.10 4.49 -12.56
CA LEU A 658 18.04 5.50 -12.55
C LEU A 658 16.82 5.05 -11.74
N LEU A 659 16.38 3.80 -11.90
CA LEU A 659 15.31 3.18 -11.12
C LEU A 659 15.65 3.26 -9.63
N LYS A 660 16.82 2.76 -9.22
CA LYS A 660 17.29 2.83 -7.83
C LYS A 660 17.22 4.26 -7.28
N TYR A 661 17.74 5.22 -8.03
CA TYR A 661 17.73 6.61 -7.62
C TYR A 661 16.31 7.17 -7.45
N LYS A 662 15.39 6.84 -8.37
CA LYS A 662 13.98 7.22 -8.25
C LYS A 662 13.32 6.58 -7.04
N LEU A 663 13.59 5.30 -6.75
CA LEU A 663 13.09 4.65 -5.53
C LEU A 663 13.57 5.36 -4.26
N GLU A 664 14.85 5.74 -4.19
CA GLU A 664 15.38 6.56 -3.08
C GLU A 664 14.65 7.92 -2.96
N LYS A 665 14.30 8.55 -4.09
CA LYS A 665 13.51 9.81 -4.10
C LYS A 665 12.07 9.61 -3.66
N ILE A 666 11.44 8.46 -3.95
CA ILE A 666 10.12 8.12 -3.40
C ILE A 666 10.20 8.08 -1.88
N ILE A 667 11.16 7.33 -1.32
CA ILE A 667 11.35 7.22 0.13
C ILE A 667 11.61 8.59 0.77
N SER A 668 12.45 9.41 0.14
CA SER A 668 12.73 10.77 0.62
C SER A 668 11.49 11.66 0.59
N ALA A 669 10.67 11.62 -0.48
CA ALA A 669 9.46 12.41 -0.60
C ALA A 669 8.38 11.95 0.40
N MET A 670 8.20 10.64 0.59
CA MET A 670 7.30 10.09 1.61
C MET A 670 7.73 10.47 3.03
N SER A 671 9.05 10.51 3.31
CA SER A 671 9.58 10.94 4.61
C SER A 671 9.37 12.43 4.88
N GLN A 672 9.27 13.23 3.82
CA GLN A 672 8.90 14.66 3.87
C GLN A 672 7.38 14.88 3.85
N LEU A 673 6.59 13.79 3.84
CA LEU A 673 5.13 13.82 3.75
C LEU A 673 4.61 14.56 2.49
N ASP A 674 5.42 14.57 1.43
CA ASP A 674 5.11 15.12 0.10
C ASP A 674 4.67 13.97 -0.83
N TYR A 675 3.39 13.61 -0.71
CA TYR A 675 2.82 12.50 -1.46
C TYR A 675 2.71 12.79 -2.96
N ASP A 676 2.56 14.06 -3.37
CA ASP A 676 2.48 14.46 -4.78
C ASP A 676 3.83 14.25 -5.49
N LYS A 677 4.92 14.62 -4.84
CA LYS A 677 6.26 14.34 -5.36
C LYS A 677 6.57 12.84 -5.36
N ALA A 678 6.13 12.11 -4.33
CA ALA A 678 6.31 10.67 -4.24
C ALA A 678 5.60 9.92 -5.39
N ILE A 679 4.36 10.31 -5.74
CA ILE A 679 3.61 9.65 -6.82
C ILE A 679 4.24 9.90 -8.18
N TYR A 680 4.80 11.08 -8.43
CA TYR A 680 5.56 11.36 -9.65
C TYR A 680 6.76 10.42 -9.80
N PHE A 681 7.60 10.31 -8.76
CA PHE A 681 8.77 9.45 -8.82
C PHE A 681 8.41 7.98 -8.96
N LEU A 682 7.32 7.54 -8.33
CA LEU A 682 6.81 6.18 -8.48
C LEU A 682 6.42 5.89 -9.93
N ARG A 683 5.54 6.70 -10.53
CA ARG A 683 5.13 6.54 -11.94
C ARG A 683 6.34 6.58 -12.89
N SER A 684 7.24 7.53 -12.66
CA SER A 684 8.48 7.64 -13.44
C SER A 684 9.39 6.43 -13.28
N SER A 685 9.38 5.76 -12.12
CA SER A 685 10.17 4.55 -11.85
C SER A 685 9.56 3.31 -12.51
N ASP A 686 8.23 3.24 -12.61
CA ASP A 686 7.54 2.13 -13.27
C ASP A 686 7.88 2.09 -14.78
N LEU A 687 8.10 3.26 -15.41
CA LEU A 687 8.57 3.33 -16.79
C LEU A 687 9.97 2.70 -16.97
N ASP A 688 10.89 2.94 -16.04
CA ASP A 688 12.22 2.32 -16.07
C ASP A 688 12.12 0.81 -15.83
N LEU A 689 11.29 0.39 -14.87
CA LEU A 689 11.06 -1.02 -14.57
C LEU A 689 10.48 -1.76 -15.79
N TYR A 690 9.49 -1.18 -16.46
CA TYR A 690 8.91 -1.72 -17.69
C TYR A 690 9.95 -1.84 -18.82
N ALA A 691 10.78 -0.82 -19.00
CA ALA A 691 11.85 -0.85 -19.99
C ALA A 691 12.90 -1.93 -19.67
N LEU A 692 13.27 -2.10 -18.39
CA LEU A 692 14.17 -3.17 -17.93
C LEU A 692 13.59 -4.55 -18.22
N TYR A 693 12.31 -4.78 -17.92
CA TYR A 693 11.62 -6.02 -18.29
C TYR A 693 11.68 -6.29 -19.78
N THR A 694 11.45 -5.26 -20.60
CA THR A 694 11.50 -5.39 -22.06
C THR A 694 12.88 -5.80 -22.56
N VAL A 695 13.95 -5.17 -22.04
CA VAL A 695 15.35 -5.50 -22.39
C VAL A 695 15.66 -6.96 -22.05
N ILE A 696 15.23 -7.43 -20.88
CA ILE A 696 15.47 -8.80 -20.42
C ILE A 696 14.65 -9.79 -21.23
N TYR A 697 13.37 -9.52 -21.44
CA TYR A 697 12.49 -10.38 -22.23
C TYR A 697 13.05 -10.60 -23.64
N GLN A 698 13.47 -9.54 -24.33
CA GLN A 698 14.11 -9.64 -25.64
C GLN A 698 15.40 -10.45 -25.59
N ALA A 699 16.21 -10.30 -24.53
CA ALA A 699 17.44 -11.08 -24.37
C ALA A 699 17.15 -12.57 -24.12
N THR A 700 16.10 -12.91 -23.36
CA THR A 700 15.71 -14.31 -23.10
C THR A 700 15.21 -15.03 -24.34
N GLN A 701 14.57 -14.33 -25.28
CA GLN A 701 14.11 -14.91 -26.56
C GLN A 701 15.28 -15.32 -27.48
N GLU A 702 16.46 -14.72 -27.29
CA GLU A 702 17.67 -15.05 -28.05
C GLU A 702 18.49 -16.19 -27.41
N LEU A 703 18.04 -16.73 -26.26
CA LEU A 703 18.71 -17.86 -25.62
C LEU A 703 18.36 -19.16 -26.32
N GLU A 704 19.35 -19.79 -26.93
CA GLU A 704 19.22 -21.17 -27.41
C GLU A 704 19.40 -22.15 -26.24
N ALA A 705 18.36 -22.93 -25.95
CA ALA A 705 18.47 -24.03 -25.00
C ALA A 705 19.35 -25.14 -25.58
N SER A 706 20.60 -25.24 -25.13
CA SER A 706 21.46 -26.37 -25.44
C SER A 706 21.36 -27.43 -24.35
N LEU A 707 20.81 -28.60 -24.70
CA LEU A 707 20.76 -29.77 -23.82
C LEU A 707 22.14 -30.45 -23.87
N VAL A 708 23.01 -30.12 -22.91
CA VAL A 708 24.31 -30.80 -22.77
C VAL A 708 24.07 -32.15 -22.07
N CYS A 709 23.67 -33.16 -22.85
CA CYS A 709 23.33 -34.49 -22.33
C CYS A 709 24.53 -35.26 -21.76
N PHE A 710 25.76 -34.92 -22.16
CA PHE A 710 26.97 -35.55 -21.65
C PHE A 710 28.10 -34.53 -21.58
N LYS A 711 28.68 -34.38 -20.40
CA LYS A 711 29.98 -33.73 -20.23
C LYS A 711 31.02 -34.81 -20.53
N ASP A 712 31.65 -34.77 -21.70
CA ASP A 712 32.65 -35.76 -22.08
C ASP A 712 33.71 -35.87 -20.97
N PRO A 713 34.06 -37.10 -20.53
CA PRO A 713 35.13 -37.27 -19.55
C PRO A 713 36.40 -36.66 -20.11
N SER A 714 37.14 -35.92 -19.28
CA SER A 714 38.42 -35.33 -19.67
C SER A 714 39.29 -36.40 -20.32
N PHE A 715 39.78 -36.13 -21.54
CA PHE A 715 40.62 -37.05 -22.29
C PHE A 715 41.72 -37.62 -21.38
N PRO A 716 41.89 -38.96 -21.27
CA PRO A 716 42.77 -39.58 -20.29
C PRO A 716 44.23 -39.45 -20.73
N TRP A 717 44.76 -38.23 -20.62
CA TRP A 717 46.13 -37.88 -21.00
C TRP A 717 47.16 -38.83 -20.39
N VAL A 718 46.95 -39.24 -19.14
CA VAL A 718 47.83 -40.20 -18.45
C VAL A 718 47.88 -41.53 -19.20
N SER A 719 46.73 -42.09 -19.60
CA SER A 719 46.67 -43.34 -20.35
C SER A 719 47.29 -43.21 -21.74
N ALA A 720 47.09 -42.06 -22.40
CA ALA A 720 47.68 -41.77 -23.72
C ALA A 720 49.22 -41.65 -23.64
N PHE A 721 49.75 -40.94 -22.64
CA PHE A 721 51.20 -40.82 -22.42
C PHE A 721 51.85 -42.14 -22.02
N VAL A 722 51.17 -42.96 -21.20
CA VAL A 722 51.65 -44.30 -20.83
C VAL A 722 51.68 -45.22 -22.06
N ALA A 723 50.64 -45.19 -22.89
CA ALA A 723 50.60 -45.97 -24.13
C ALA A 723 51.70 -45.53 -25.12
N ALA A 724 51.90 -44.22 -25.29
CA ALA A 724 52.99 -43.68 -26.10
C ALA A 724 54.37 -44.06 -25.56
N GLY A 725 54.56 -44.01 -24.23
CA GLY A 725 55.80 -44.44 -23.57
C GLY A 725 56.08 -45.94 -23.75
N ILE A 726 55.05 -46.79 -23.65
CA ILE A 726 55.17 -48.23 -23.92
C ILE A 726 55.52 -48.48 -25.39
N LEU A 727 54.85 -47.81 -26.33
CA LEU A 727 55.16 -47.91 -27.76
C LEU A 727 56.60 -47.49 -28.05
N PHE A 728 57.04 -46.37 -27.48
CA PHE A 728 58.41 -45.90 -27.62
C PHE A 728 59.42 -46.87 -27.00
N GLY A 729 59.09 -47.46 -25.85
CA GLY A 729 59.87 -48.53 -25.21
C GLY A 729 59.98 -49.79 -26.08
N PHE A 730 58.87 -50.23 -26.69
CA PHE A 730 58.88 -51.34 -27.64
C PHE A 730 59.71 -51.03 -28.88
N PHE A 731 59.55 -49.83 -29.47
CA PHE A 731 60.38 -49.39 -30.59
C PHE A 731 61.87 -49.33 -30.21
N TYR A 732 62.19 -48.87 -29.01
CA TYR A 732 63.57 -48.83 -28.51
C TYR A 732 64.16 -50.24 -28.33
N VAL A 733 63.43 -51.15 -27.69
CA VAL A 733 63.85 -52.55 -27.51
C VAL A 733 63.99 -53.25 -28.85
N TYR A 734 63.06 -53.04 -29.78
CA TYR A 734 63.12 -53.59 -31.13
C TYR A 734 64.34 -53.05 -31.91
N ALA A 735 64.58 -51.74 -31.88
CA ALA A 735 65.73 -51.11 -32.53
C ALA A 735 67.08 -51.51 -31.92
N LYS A 736 67.11 -51.87 -30.63
CA LYS A 736 68.32 -52.30 -29.90
C LYS A 736 68.42 -53.81 -29.70
N ARG A 737 67.54 -54.61 -30.34
CA ARG A 737 67.43 -56.07 -30.11
C ARG A 737 68.78 -56.79 -30.23
N ASP A 738 69.60 -56.40 -31.21
CA ASP A 738 70.88 -57.05 -31.52
C ASP A 738 72.00 -56.67 -30.50
N LYS A 739 71.79 -55.62 -29.70
CA LYS A 739 72.63 -55.24 -28.55
C LYS A 739 72.11 -55.81 -27.22
N LEU A 740 70.78 -55.88 -27.04
CA LEU A 740 70.12 -56.33 -25.82
C LEU A 740 70.09 -57.86 -25.67
N PHE A 741 69.98 -58.60 -26.78
CA PHE A 741 69.87 -60.07 -26.79
C PHE A 741 71.08 -60.76 -27.42
N ARG A 742 72.30 -60.29 -27.10
CA ARG A 742 73.54 -60.96 -27.50
C ARG A 742 73.79 -62.19 -26.61
N SER A 743 73.18 -63.32 -26.99
CA SER A 743 73.39 -64.62 -26.34
C SER A 743 74.81 -65.13 -26.64
N LYS A 744 75.60 -65.36 -25.59
CA LYS A 744 76.82 -66.17 -25.64
C LYS A 744 76.45 -67.65 -25.72
N ARG A 745 76.16 -68.16 -26.92
CA ARG A 745 76.36 -69.58 -27.27
C ARG A 745 76.73 -69.70 -28.74
N LYS A 746 77.83 -70.42 -28.98
CA LYS A 746 78.69 -70.39 -30.17
C LYS A 746 78.10 -71.10 -31.39
N GLN A 747 78.55 -70.60 -32.54
CA GLN A 747 78.67 -71.18 -33.88
C GLN A 747 78.47 -72.70 -33.99
N PHE A 748 77.48 -73.10 -34.79
CA PHE A 748 77.70 -73.72 -36.11
C PHE A 748 76.67 -73.16 -37.10
#